data_AF-A0A8T6HDT1-F1
#
_entry.id   AF-A0A8T6HDT1-F1
#
_cell.length_a   1.000
_cell.length_b   1.000
_cell.length_c   1.000
_cell.angle_alpha   90.00
_cell.angle_beta   90.00
_cell.angle_gamma   90.00
#
_symmetry.space_group_name_H-M   'P 1'
#
loop_
_entity.id
_entity.type
_entity.pdbx_description
1 polymer ?
#
loop_
_entity_poly.entity_id
_entity_poly.type
_entity_poly.pdbx_seq_one_letter_code
_entity_poly.pdbx_strand_id
1 'polypeptide(L)'
;MIDDERIDAMWDYLNACTRRHGHGRTAQSFGVSRQTLWRFLDRDQVGYRLPRAVLDRVGGSVEALEAATRALIAEPSPRSRPPPVRSLSDALHDALLQLCAAPLTTASELARLNRVPVSTLREQLVKLKRRGLVDSRPHRLDALGHRPHRRYFPTAAGIRTVGIEVDGLLPVYPVSKQWFKLLAERLDAVAPLYHIAALVAEVDPERQPVRVDHYRQGPYDALLTLSGGRSIGLMRQGPMLSAANLRFRLRSVERLDWNRTPWLTLVLTDSEQDIRRAVRALADPNLHETTFVACAAELIAGGPRAPVFQQCGYGFPNTPTIAPDASLPIILTWITRRVAAYSKSGPLEPTPDPDTLYPSDVRATMPKPPEQLDAALSLQLTRADKQALDLLADWPFCTPEQLAGLMGGVTRRRANQVLRSLRRRSLVQRELDGYVLTDDGLTTLARRDRAAVGSTLDRWTPQRDDEGVYFGSALRALTSQSDHQRGITEFAARLSAEVADAPDYELLDLCPTQRSQIAYHAPNHQQFVLHPDASFQLSYQGDWDWCLLEVERRAVTPKRVPERLRGYRRYFQTDYAWRDHGGVEPLVLFLFETAEAERTFIDHAAVLRHAPFVSSNLPALTEEGVLGPSWRLPHPHPVDRVPLHVVRTLQRHVPTSPSTRAQRFL
;
A
#
# COMPACT_ATOMS: atom_id res chain seq x y z
N MET A 1 -16.80 32.08 48.00
CA MET A 1 -15.91 31.15 48.74
C MET A 1 -16.59 29.79 48.75
N ILE A 2 -15.83 28.72 48.58
CA ILE A 2 -16.34 27.35 48.76
C ILE A 2 -16.26 27.09 50.27
N ASP A 3 -17.35 26.64 50.88
CA ASP A 3 -17.38 26.26 52.30
C ASP A 3 -16.73 24.88 52.50
N ASP A 4 -16.29 24.61 53.72
CA ASP A 4 -15.52 23.39 54.07
C ASP A 4 -16.32 22.12 53.73
N GLU A 5 -17.64 22.14 53.95
CA GLU A 5 -18.55 21.04 53.63
C GLU A 5 -18.58 20.69 52.14
N ARG A 6 -18.50 21.69 51.24
CA ARG A 6 -18.34 21.42 49.80
C ARG A 6 -16.96 20.89 49.44
N ILE A 7 -15.92 21.36 50.11
CA ILE A 7 -14.55 20.87 49.84
C ILE A 7 -14.47 19.38 50.16
N ASP A 8 -15.04 18.96 51.29
CA ASP A 8 -15.09 17.55 51.71
C ASP A 8 -15.90 16.69 50.71
N ALA A 9 -17.09 17.15 50.31
CA ALA A 9 -17.91 16.42 49.33
C ALA A 9 -17.21 16.27 47.96
N MET A 10 -16.42 17.28 47.56
CA MET A 10 -15.61 17.22 46.34
C MET A 10 -14.41 16.29 46.48
N TRP A 11 -13.82 16.24 47.66
CA TRP A 11 -12.74 15.32 48.00
C TRP A 11 -13.19 13.87 47.86
N ASP A 12 -14.34 13.54 48.44
CA ASP A 12 -14.94 12.22 48.36
C ASP A 12 -15.28 11.83 46.91
N TYR A 13 -15.83 12.77 46.14
CA TYR A 13 -16.11 12.59 44.73
C TYR A 13 -14.85 12.29 43.90
N LEU A 14 -13.80 13.09 44.08
CA LEU A 14 -12.54 12.93 43.36
C LEU A 14 -11.79 11.66 43.79
N ASN A 15 -11.88 11.26 45.06
CA ASN A 15 -11.36 9.99 45.54
C ASN A 15 -12.14 8.80 44.98
N ALA A 16 -13.46 8.88 44.86
CA ALA A 16 -14.27 7.84 44.23
C ALA A 16 -13.91 7.70 42.74
N CYS A 17 -13.77 8.82 42.02
CA CYS A 17 -13.30 8.83 40.64
C CYS A 17 -11.89 8.24 40.50
N THR A 18 -10.96 8.63 41.37
CA THR A 18 -9.57 8.16 41.34
C THR A 18 -9.45 6.68 41.67
N ARG A 19 -10.19 6.16 42.65
CA ARG A 19 -10.29 4.73 42.92
C ARG A 19 -10.85 3.95 41.73
N ARG A 20 -11.86 4.49 41.05
CA ARG A 20 -12.54 3.81 39.92
C ARG A 20 -11.77 3.88 38.59
N HIS A 21 -11.05 4.98 38.35
CA HIS A 21 -10.48 5.27 37.02
C HIS A 21 -8.96 5.47 37.00
N GLY A 22 -8.33 5.59 38.18
CA GLY A 22 -6.93 5.91 38.35
C GLY A 22 -6.61 7.40 38.15
N HIS A 23 -5.58 7.89 38.85
CA HIS A 23 -5.16 9.30 38.89
C HIS A 23 -4.99 9.96 37.50
N GLY A 24 -4.50 9.21 36.50
CA GLY A 24 -4.29 9.76 35.15
C GLY A 24 -5.56 10.09 34.39
N ARG A 25 -6.55 9.17 34.42
CA ARG A 25 -7.83 9.39 33.72
C ARG A 25 -8.69 10.40 34.45
N THR A 26 -8.65 10.42 35.79
CA THR A 26 -9.33 11.45 36.58
C THR A 26 -8.80 12.84 36.24
N ALA A 27 -7.47 13.04 36.24
CA ALA A 27 -6.87 14.33 35.89
C ALA A 27 -7.26 14.80 34.48
N GLN A 28 -7.23 13.90 33.50
CA GLN A 28 -7.66 14.19 32.13
C GLN A 28 -9.14 14.57 32.05
N SER A 29 -10.03 13.89 32.79
CA SER A 29 -11.48 14.17 32.75
C SER A 29 -11.86 15.54 33.29
N PHE A 30 -11.03 16.14 34.15
CA PHE A 30 -11.22 17.49 34.69
C PHE A 30 -10.32 18.53 34.03
N GLY A 31 -9.56 18.16 32.98
CA GLY A 31 -8.69 19.09 32.27
C GLY A 31 -7.55 19.66 33.13
N VAL A 32 -7.11 18.93 34.16
CA VAL A 32 -6.03 19.35 35.07
C VAL A 32 -4.81 18.44 34.94
N SER A 33 -3.65 18.92 35.39
CA SER A 33 -2.46 18.08 35.47
C SER A 33 -2.61 17.02 36.59
N ARG A 34 -1.92 15.87 36.45
CA ARG A 34 -1.81 14.86 37.52
C ARG A 34 -1.29 15.47 38.84
N GLN A 35 -0.35 16.40 38.75
CA GLN A 35 0.21 17.08 39.92
C GLN A 35 -0.81 17.99 40.60
N THR A 36 -1.72 18.62 39.84
CA THR A 36 -2.82 19.43 40.38
C THR A 36 -3.84 18.56 41.12
N LEU A 37 -4.20 17.41 40.56
CA LEU A 37 -5.08 16.44 41.23
C LEU A 37 -4.44 15.88 42.50
N TRP A 38 -3.16 15.52 42.44
CA TRP A 38 -2.40 15.00 43.58
C TRP A 38 -2.25 16.03 44.71
N ARG A 39 -1.95 17.29 44.39
CA ARG A 39 -1.86 18.37 45.40
C ARG A 39 -3.17 18.62 46.13
N PHE A 40 -4.29 18.43 45.43
CA PHE A 40 -5.59 18.49 46.05
C PHE A 40 -5.73 17.28 46.99
N LEU A 41 -5.75 16.05 46.46
CA LEU A 41 -6.07 14.83 47.21
C LEU A 41 -5.09 14.43 48.34
N ASP A 42 -3.81 14.81 48.26
CA ASP A 42 -2.79 14.32 49.21
C ASP A 42 -2.14 15.44 50.04
N ARG A 43 -2.36 16.71 49.69
CA ARG A 43 -1.73 17.85 50.40
C ARG A 43 -2.72 18.92 50.89
N ASP A 44 -4.01 18.67 50.72
CA ASP A 44 -5.08 19.58 51.17
C ASP A 44 -4.95 21.01 50.58
N GLN A 45 -4.32 21.13 49.41
CA GLN A 45 -4.10 22.41 48.76
C GLN A 45 -5.24 22.72 47.79
N VAL A 46 -6.14 23.59 48.24
CA VAL A 46 -7.29 24.06 47.45
C VAL A 46 -6.86 25.15 46.46
N GLY A 47 -6.29 24.75 45.32
CA GLY A 47 -6.10 25.64 44.19
C GLY A 47 -7.40 25.85 43.41
N TYR A 48 -7.71 27.07 42.95
CA TYR A 48 -9.02 27.42 42.36
C TYR A 48 -9.48 26.64 41.11
N ARG A 49 -8.55 26.04 40.34
CA ARG A 49 -8.86 25.43 39.04
C ARG A 49 -9.61 24.10 39.13
N LEU A 50 -9.19 23.21 40.04
CA LEU A 50 -9.78 21.88 40.16
C LEU A 50 -11.18 21.93 40.78
N PRO A 51 -11.41 22.72 41.85
CA PRO A 51 -12.74 22.80 42.43
C PRO A 51 -13.79 23.32 41.45
N ARG A 52 -13.46 24.36 40.69
CA ARG A 52 -14.34 24.91 39.67
C ARG A 52 -14.69 23.86 38.60
N ALA A 53 -13.70 23.11 38.09
CA ALA A 53 -13.93 22.07 37.09
C ALA A 53 -14.83 20.92 37.61
N VAL A 54 -14.77 20.61 38.90
CA VAL A 54 -15.66 19.62 39.53
C VAL A 54 -17.08 20.16 39.64
N LEU A 55 -17.25 21.39 40.14
CA LEU A 55 -18.56 22.01 40.29
C LEU A 55 -19.25 22.26 38.94
N ASP A 56 -18.51 22.70 37.91
CA ASP A 56 -19.01 22.88 36.55
C ASP A 56 -19.53 21.56 35.95
N ARG A 57 -19.00 20.42 36.41
CA ARG A 57 -19.33 19.09 35.89
C ARG A 57 -20.44 18.39 36.67
N VAL A 58 -20.47 18.55 38.00
CA VAL A 58 -21.34 17.80 38.90
C VAL A 58 -22.54 18.63 39.37
N GLY A 59 -22.38 19.94 39.45
CA GLY A 59 -23.34 20.86 40.08
C GLY A 59 -22.73 21.56 41.29
N GLY A 60 -23.29 22.71 41.65
CA GLY A 60 -22.73 23.63 42.67
C GLY A 60 -23.11 23.35 44.13
N SER A 61 -23.92 22.32 44.40
CA SER A 61 -24.43 21.99 45.75
C SER A 61 -23.81 20.71 46.31
N VAL A 62 -23.79 20.59 47.65
CA VAL A 62 -23.27 19.41 48.36
C VAL A 62 -24.07 18.16 47.98
N GLU A 63 -25.40 18.26 47.87
CA GLU A 63 -26.27 17.14 47.53
C GLU A 63 -26.00 16.61 46.12
N ALA A 64 -25.65 17.49 45.18
CA ALA A 64 -25.28 17.10 43.82
C ALA A 64 -23.95 16.32 43.81
N LEU A 65 -22.98 16.78 44.60
CA LEU A 65 -21.70 16.11 44.78
C LEU A 65 -21.87 14.75 45.44
N GLU A 66 -22.61 14.68 46.54
CA GLU A 66 -22.91 13.42 47.24
C GLU A 66 -23.71 12.44 46.38
N ALA A 67 -24.67 12.92 45.60
CA ALA A 67 -25.43 12.08 44.67
C ALA A 67 -24.52 11.51 43.57
N ALA A 68 -23.61 12.32 43.03
CA ALA A 68 -22.66 11.89 42.02
C ALA A 68 -21.60 10.93 42.60
N THR A 69 -21.13 11.18 43.82
CA THR A 69 -20.24 10.29 44.58
C THR A 69 -20.93 8.96 44.84
N ARG A 70 -22.18 8.97 45.30
CA ARG A 70 -22.99 7.75 45.46
C ARG A 70 -23.20 7.02 44.14
N ALA A 71 -23.43 7.71 43.02
CA ALA A 71 -23.54 7.08 41.70
C ALA A 71 -22.21 6.47 41.21
N LEU A 72 -21.07 7.05 41.62
CA LEU A 72 -19.73 6.54 41.33
C LEU A 72 -19.36 5.32 42.19
N ILE A 73 -19.77 5.31 43.45
CA ILE A 73 -19.51 4.25 44.42
C ILE A 73 -20.50 3.11 44.26
N ALA A 74 -21.75 3.41 43.90
CA ALA A 74 -22.73 2.40 43.54
C ALA A 74 -22.09 1.52 42.46
N GLU A 75 -21.88 0.25 42.83
CA GLU A 75 -21.50 -0.75 41.86
C GLU A 75 -22.47 -0.63 40.71
N PRO A 76 -22.01 -0.59 39.44
CA PRO A 76 -22.94 -0.69 38.35
C PRO A 76 -23.76 -1.95 38.64
N SER A 77 -25.09 -1.80 38.80
CA SER A 77 -26.00 -2.95 38.94
C SER A 77 -25.45 -4.00 37.99
N PRO A 78 -25.11 -5.21 38.47
CA PRO A 78 -24.37 -6.18 37.68
C PRO A 78 -25.10 -6.25 36.36
N ARG A 79 -24.49 -5.66 35.32
CA ARG A 79 -25.09 -5.60 33.99
C ARG A 79 -25.48 -7.02 33.75
N SER A 80 -26.80 -7.25 33.72
CA SER A 80 -27.45 -8.56 33.66
C SER A 80 -26.43 -9.56 33.18
N ARG A 81 -25.89 -10.36 34.12
CA ARG A 81 -24.86 -11.38 33.85
C ARG A 81 -25.27 -11.96 32.50
N PRO A 82 -24.47 -11.79 31.43
CA PRO A 82 -24.90 -12.21 30.10
C PRO A 82 -25.40 -13.63 30.30
N PRO A 83 -26.64 -13.93 29.86
CA PRO A 83 -27.28 -15.22 30.16
C PRO A 83 -26.21 -16.27 29.92
N PRO A 84 -25.99 -17.20 30.88
CA PRO A 84 -24.89 -18.15 30.80
C PRO A 84 -24.86 -18.64 29.36
N VAL A 85 -23.79 -18.29 28.63
CA VAL A 85 -23.71 -18.61 27.21
C VAL A 85 -23.87 -20.11 27.21
N ARG A 86 -25.04 -20.60 26.77
CA ARG A 86 -25.28 -22.02 26.57
C ARG A 86 -24.02 -22.52 25.88
N SER A 87 -23.35 -23.49 26.51
CA SER A 87 -22.06 -24.01 26.04
C SER A 87 -22.09 -24.04 24.53
N LEU A 88 -21.15 -23.32 23.91
CA LEU A 88 -21.03 -23.36 22.46
C LEU A 88 -20.84 -24.84 22.11
N SER A 89 -21.56 -25.34 21.11
CA SER A 89 -21.19 -26.62 20.52
C SER A 89 -19.75 -26.51 20.01
N ASP A 90 -19.00 -27.61 20.03
CA ASP A 90 -17.59 -27.63 19.61
C ASP A 90 -17.40 -26.95 18.24
N ALA A 91 -18.27 -27.24 17.27
CA ALA A 91 -18.23 -26.60 15.96
C ALA A 91 -18.39 -25.06 15.95
N LEU A 92 -19.13 -24.48 16.91
CA LEU A 92 -19.25 -23.02 17.04
C LEU A 92 -18.06 -22.42 17.80
N HIS A 93 -17.51 -23.18 18.75
CA HIS A 93 -16.30 -22.80 19.45
C HIS A 93 -15.10 -22.79 18.49
N ASP A 94 -14.97 -23.82 17.67
CA ASP A 94 -13.93 -23.95 16.64
C ASP A 94 -14.01 -22.84 15.59
N ALA A 95 -15.21 -22.54 15.08
CA ALA A 95 -15.39 -21.44 14.12
C ALA A 95 -14.99 -20.08 14.72
N LEU A 96 -15.21 -19.89 16.03
CA LEU A 96 -14.81 -18.68 16.74
C LEU A 96 -13.30 -18.62 16.97
N LEU A 97 -12.68 -19.74 17.34
CA LEU A 97 -11.22 -19.91 17.43
C LEU A 97 -10.53 -19.59 16.11
N GLN A 98 -11.04 -20.15 15.01
CA GLN A 98 -10.53 -19.93 13.67
C GLN A 98 -10.65 -18.46 13.24
N LEU A 99 -11.76 -17.81 13.60
CA LEU A 99 -11.93 -16.38 13.33
C LEU A 99 -11.01 -15.50 14.19
N CYS A 100 -10.66 -15.95 15.40
CA CYS A 100 -9.61 -15.31 16.21
C CYS A 100 -8.22 -15.51 15.59
N ALA A 101 -7.97 -16.64 14.93
CA ALA A 101 -6.72 -16.91 14.21
C ALA A 101 -6.59 -16.07 12.93
N ALA A 102 -7.69 -15.83 12.22
CA ALA A 102 -7.72 -15.06 10.98
C ALA A 102 -8.90 -14.06 10.96
N PRO A 103 -8.82 -12.97 11.76
CA PRO A 103 -9.87 -11.97 11.81
C PRO A 103 -9.92 -11.17 10.50
N LEU A 104 -11.06 -10.54 10.20
CA LEU A 104 -11.29 -9.78 8.97
C LEU A 104 -11.21 -10.64 7.70
N THR A 105 -11.48 -11.94 7.80
CA THR A 105 -11.68 -12.84 6.67
C THR A 105 -13.14 -12.80 6.18
N THR A 106 -13.36 -13.13 4.92
CA THR A 106 -14.70 -13.48 4.43
C THR A 106 -15.05 -14.91 4.85
N ALA A 107 -16.34 -15.25 4.85
CA ALA A 107 -16.76 -16.62 5.13
C ALA A 107 -16.17 -17.64 4.14
N SER A 108 -15.97 -17.25 2.87
CA SER A 108 -15.37 -18.15 1.87
C SER A 108 -13.86 -18.33 2.09
N GLU A 109 -13.15 -17.25 2.44
CA GLU A 109 -11.72 -17.31 2.78
C GLU A 109 -11.49 -18.19 4.01
N LEU A 110 -12.21 -17.91 5.10
CA LEU A 110 -12.07 -18.65 6.36
C LEU A 110 -12.46 -20.13 6.18
N ALA A 111 -13.46 -20.43 5.35
CA ALA A 111 -13.87 -21.80 5.05
C ALA A 111 -12.77 -22.59 4.33
N ARG A 112 -12.13 -21.97 3.33
CA ARG A 112 -11.01 -22.58 2.59
C ARG A 112 -9.79 -22.80 3.47
N LEU A 113 -9.44 -21.81 4.30
CA LEU A 113 -8.32 -21.91 5.24
C LEU A 113 -8.53 -23.06 6.24
N ASN A 114 -9.77 -23.31 6.65
CA ASN A 114 -10.10 -24.33 7.67
C ASN A 114 -10.68 -25.63 7.11
N ARG A 115 -10.76 -25.78 5.78
CA ARG A 115 -11.27 -26.98 5.10
C ARG A 115 -12.70 -27.37 5.46
N VAL A 116 -13.52 -26.37 5.76
CA VAL A 116 -14.95 -26.56 6.05
C VAL A 116 -15.80 -26.08 4.87
N PRO A 117 -16.97 -26.68 4.61
CA PRO A 117 -17.88 -26.16 3.59
C PRO A 117 -18.29 -24.71 3.88
N VAL A 118 -18.30 -23.88 2.84
CA VAL A 118 -18.65 -22.44 2.96
C VAL A 118 -20.05 -22.24 3.54
N SER A 119 -21.01 -23.11 3.19
CA SER A 119 -22.36 -23.11 3.75
C SER A 119 -22.35 -23.33 5.27
N THR A 120 -21.65 -24.37 5.72
CA THR A 120 -21.49 -24.71 7.14
C THR A 120 -20.90 -23.56 7.94
N LEU A 121 -19.78 -22.99 7.48
CA LEU A 121 -19.13 -21.89 8.18
C LEU A 121 -20.02 -20.63 8.20
N ARG A 122 -20.72 -20.33 7.09
CA ARG A 122 -21.65 -19.20 7.04
C ARG A 122 -22.77 -19.35 8.06
N GLU A 123 -23.35 -20.54 8.20
CA GLU A 123 -24.36 -20.81 9.22
C GLU A 123 -23.82 -20.65 10.65
N GLN A 124 -22.63 -21.18 10.91
CA GLN A 124 -21.94 -21.03 12.20
C GLN A 124 -21.69 -19.55 12.53
N LEU A 125 -21.17 -18.77 11.59
CA LEU A 125 -20.94 -17.32 11.75
C LEU A 125 -22.25 -16.55 11.98
N VAL A 126 -23.35 -16.93 11.32
CA VAL A 126 -24.67 -16.33 11.56
C VAL A 126 -25.17 -16.67 12.97
N LYS A 127 -25.01 -17.92 13.43
CA LYS A 127 -25.36 -18.34 14.81
C LYS A 127 -24.52 -17.59 15.85
N LEU A 128 -23.20 -17.47 15.63
CA LEU A 128 -22.30 -16.70 16.49
C LEU A 128 -22.64 -15.20 16.51
N LYS A 129 -23.01 -14.64 15.36
CA LYS A 129 -23.46 -13.24 15.26
C LYS A 129 -24.76 -12.99 16.03
N ARG A 130 -25.74 -13.89 15.93
CA ARG A 130 -26.99 -13.82 16.73
C ARG A 130 -26.72 -13.89 18.23
N ARG A 131 -25.64 -14.56 18.65
CA ARG A 131 -25.18 -14.62 20.05
C ARG A 131 -24.30 -13.43 20.47
N GLY A 132 -24.04 -12.46 19.57
CA GLY A 132 -23.20 -11.30 19.86
C GLY A 132 -21.70 -11.61 19.99
N LEU A 133 -21.25 -12.80 19.57
CA LEU A 133 -19.86 -13.24 19.69
C LEU A 133 -19.02 -12.86 18.46
N VAL A 134 -19.67 -12.62 17.34
CA VAL A 134 -19.04 -12.23 16.06
C VAL A 134 -19.83 -11.06 15.48
N ASP A 135 -19.15 -10.18 14.76
CA ASP A 135 -19.80 -9.18 13.91
C ASP A 135 -19.10 -9.11 12.54
N SER A 136 -19.61 -8.27 11.65
CA SER A 136 -19.05 -8.10 10.32
C SER A 136 -19.20 -6.66 9.81
N ARG A 137 -18.27 -6.26 8.94
CA ARG A 137 -18.32 -4.98 8.22
C ARG A 137 -18.21 -5.23 6.70
N PRO A 138 -18.90 -4.42 5.88
CA PRO A 138 -18.69 -4.44 4.44
C PRO A 138 -17.31 -3.83 4.13
N HIS A 139 -16.57 -4.48 3.23
CA HIS A 139 -15.31 -3.98 2.69
C HIS A 139 -15.28 -4.19 1.18
N ARG A 140 -14.81 -3.20 0.45
CA ARG A 140 -14.64 -3.30 -1.00
C ARG A 140 -13.15 -3.43 -1.30
N LEU A 141 -12.79 -4.55 -1.90
CA LEU A 141 -11.46 -4.76 -2.47
C LEU A 141 -11.61 -4.73 -3.99
N ASP A 142 -10.97 -3.78 -4.65
CA ASP A 142 -11.15 -3.55 -6.09
C ASP A 142 -10.79 -4.78 -6.93
N ALA A 143 -9.74 -5.52 -6.54
CA ALA A 143 -9.33 -6.77 -7.17
C ALA A 143 -10.37 -7.90 -7.09
N LEU A 144 -11.32 -7.86 -6.14
CA LEU A 144 -12.38 -8.87 -5.96
C LEU A 144 -13.74 -8.41 -6.52
N GLY A 145 -13.74 -7.39 -7.38
CA GLY A 145 -14.92 -6.89 -8.06
C GLY A 145 -15.67 -5.77 -7.31
N HIS A 146 -16.79 -5.34 -7.90
CA HIS A 146 -17.48 -4.12 -7.46
C HIS A 146 -18.39 -4.28 -6.24
N ARG A 147 -18.75 -5.51 -5.87
CA ARG A 147 -19.66 -5.78 -4.74
C ARG A 147 -18.87 -5.82 -3.43
N PRO A 148 -19.34 -5.15 -2.37
CA PRO A 148 -18.67 -5.21 -1.06
C PRO A 148 -18.78 -6.62 -0.47
N HIS A 149 -17.68 -7.12 0.06
CA HIS A 149 -17.56 -8.40 0.74
C HIS A 149 -17.76 -8.21 2.25
N ARG A 150 -18.40 -9.18 2.91
CA ARG A 150 -18.57 -9.14 4.37
C ARG A 150 -17.34 -9.75 5.05
N ARG A 151 -16.59 -8.90 5.76
CA ARG A 151 -15.42 -9.28 6.55
C ARG A 151 -15.87 -9.50 7.99
N TYR A 152 -15.67 -10.71 8.53
CA TYR A 152 -16.09 -11.09 9.88
C TYR A 152 -14.99 -10.83 10.89
N PHE A 153 -15.34 -10.57 12.14
CA PHE A 153 -14.39 -10.42 13.24
C PHE A 153 -15.03 -10.84 14.57
N PRO A 154 -14.23 -11.35 15.53
CA PRO A 154 -14.76 -11.72 16.83
C PRO A 154 -15.06 -10.45 17.63
N THR A 155 -16.13 -10.44 18.43
CA THR A 155 -16.40 -9.33 19.37
C THR A 155 -15.57 -9.49 20.64
N ALA A 156 -15.50 -8.46 21.48
CA ALA A 156 -14.87 -8.60 22.80
C ALA A 156 -15.54 -9.70 23.67
N ALA A 157 -16.83 -9.97 23.46
CA ALA A 157 -17.52 -11.09 24.10
C ALA A 157 -17.06 -12.42 23.49
N GLY A 158 -16.98 -12.52 22.16
CA GLY A 158 -16.47 -13.70 21.47
C GLY A 158 -15.07 -14.10 21.93
N ILE A 159 -14.13 -13.15 21.96
CA ILE A 159 -12.75 -13.41 22.41
C ILE A 159 -12.73 -13.95 23.86
N ARG A 160 -13.53 -13.36 24.76
CA ARG A 160 -13.65 -13.85 26.15
C ARG A 160 -14.24 -15.26 26.21
N THR A 161 -15.20 -15.60 25.35
CA THR A 161 -15.84 -16.92 25.35
C THR A 161 -14.89 -18.04 24.94
N VAL A 162 -13.85 -17.73 24.15
CA VAL A 162 -12.83 -18.73 23.80
C VAL A 162 -11.84 -18.97 24.94
N GLY A 163 -11.79 -18.10 25.96
CA GLY A 163 -11.02 -18.34 27.18
C GLY A 163 -9.50 -18.27 27.03
N ILE A 164 -8.99 -17.71 25.92
CA ILE A 164 -7.54 -17.57 25.69
C ILE A 164 -7.06 -16.29 26.38
N GLU A 165 -6.02 -16.39 27.20
CA GLU A 165 -5.35 -15.24 27.82
C GLU A 165 -4.75 -14.33 26.75
N VAL A 166 -4.82 -13.00 26.94
CA VAL A 166 -4.45 -12.05 25.87
C VAL A 166 -2.98 -12.13 25.49
N ASP A 167 -2.10 -12.50 26.42
CA ASP A 167 -0.68 -12.74 26.13
C ASP A 167 -0.46 -14.04 25.34
N GLY A 168 -1.29 -15.07 25.55
CA GLY A 168 -1.35 -16.28 24.72
C GLY A 168 -2.04 -16.08 23.37
N LEU A 169 -2.85 -15.02 23.22
CA LEU A 169 -3.46 -14.65 21.94
C LEU A 169 -2.40 -14.15 20.96
N LEU A 170 -1.46 -13.29 21.33
CA LEU A 170 -0.55 -12.69 20.33
C LEU A 170 0.32 -13.68 19.52
N PRO A 171 0.90 -14.73 20.13
CA PRO A 171 1.71 -15.72 19.38
C PRO A 171 0.89 -16.71 18.54
N VAL A 172 -0.40 -16.90 18.84
CA VAL A 172 -1.24 -17.99 18.28
C VAL A 172 -2.49 -17.47 17.55
N TYR A 173 -3.04 -16.33 17.97
CA TYR A 173 -4.32 -15.74 17.56
C TYR A 173 -4.28 -14.18 17.51
N PRO A 174 -4.19 -13.55 16.33
CA PRO A 174 -4.05 -12.10 16.13
C PRO A 174 -5.26 -11.22 16.53
N VAL A 175 -5.71 -11.25 17.80
CA VAL A 175 -6.89 -10.50 18.30
C VAL A 175 -6.58 -9.53 19.43
N SER A 176 -5.33 -9.18 19.71
CA SER A 176 -5.05 -8.08 20.63
C SER A 176 -5.59 -6.75 20.09
N LYS A 177 -5.83 -5.77 20.98
CA LYS A 177 -6.27 -4.42 20.57
C LYS A 177 -5.36 -3.80 19.52
N GLN A 178 -4.05 -3.89 19.72
CA GLN A 178 -3.07 -3.26 18.84
C GLN A 178 -3.01 -3.97 17.49
N TRP A 179 -3.04 -5.30 17.50
CA TRP A 179 -2.96 -6.08 16.30
C TRP A 179 -4.21 -5.94 15.44
N PHE A 180 -5.38 -6.02 16.08
CA PHE A 180 -6.64 -5.80 15.38
C PHE A 180 -6.73 -4.39 14.79
N LYS A 181 -6.22 -3.37 15.50
CA LYS A 181 -6.08 -2.01 14.97
C LYS A 181 -5.19 -1.99 13.72
N LEU A 182 -4.02 -2.63 13.78
CA LEU A 182 -3.09 -2.71 12.65
C LEU A 182 -3.75 -3.36 11.43
N LEU A 183 -4.41 -4.51 11.60
CA LEU A 183 -5.09 -5.21 10.50
C LEU A 183 -6.25 -4.38 9.93
N ALA A 184 -7.01 -3.68 10.79
CA ALA A 184 -8.10 -2.81 10.37
C ALA A 184 -7.60 -1.58 9.57
N GLU A 185 -6.53 -0.94 10.05
CA GLU A 185 -5.87 0.17 9.33
C GLU A 185 -5.26 -0.32 8.00
N ARG A 186 -4.83 -1.59 7.92
CA ARG A 186 -4.22 -2.22 6.73
C ARG A 186 -5.20 -3.06 5.90
N LEU A 187 -6.51 -2.91 6.08
CA LEU A 187 -7.45 -3.89 5.54
C LEU A 187 -7.35 -4.04 4.01
N ASP A 188 -7.04 -2.96 3.27
CA ASP A 188 -6.84 -3.02 1.81
C ASP A 188 -5.61 -3.85 1.40
N ALA A 189 -4.59 -3.91 2.26
CA ALA A 189 -3.40 -4.73 2.04
C ALA A 189 -3.55 -6.16 2.57
N VAL A 190 -4.31 -6.33 3.65
CA VAL A 190 -4.56 -7.63 4.31
C VAL A 190 -5.56 -8.48 3.52
N ALA A 191 -6.58 -7.86 2.95
CA ALA A 191 -7.64 -8.55 2.21
C ALA A 191 -7.13 -9.38 1.00
N PRO A 192 -6.24 -8.86 0.12
CA PRO A 192 -5.60 -9.66 -0.92
C PRO A 192 -4.82 -10.86 -0.36
N LEU A 193 -4.11 -10.67 0.76
CA LEU A 193 -3.29 -11.72 1.39
C LEU A 193 -4.15 -12.88 1.89
N TYR A 194 -5.27 -12.59 2.56
CA TYR A 194 -6.23 -13.63 2.96
C TYR A 194 -6.85 -14.36 1.77
N HIS A 195 -7.14 -13.62 0.69
CA HIS A 195 -7.68 -14.25 -0.51
C HIS A 195 -6.67 -15.21 -1.14
N ILE A 196 -5.43 -14.78 -1.31
CA ILE A 196 -4.35 -15.59 -1.88
C ILE A 196 -4.03 -16.78 -0.97
N ALA A 197 -4.00 -16.58 0.34
CA ALA A 197 -3.86 -17.67 1.31
C ALA A 197 -4.98 -18.71 1.16
N ALA A 198 -6.21 -18.28 0.93
CA ALA A 198 -7.34 -19.18 0.67
C ALA A 198 -7.21 -19.91 -0.67
N LEU A 199 -6.64 -19.30 -1.71
CA LEU A 199 -6.33 -19.95 -2.99
C LEU A 199 -5.23 -21.00 -2.82
N VAL A 200 -4.17 -20.68 -2.07
CA VAL A 200 -3.09 -21.63 -1.72
C VAL A 200 -3.66 -22.82 -0.95
N ALA A 201 -4.51 -22.55 0.05
CA ALA A 201 -5.21 -23.61 0.76
C ALA A 201 -5.98 -24.48 -0.24
N GLU A 202 -6.85 -23.92 -1.07
CA GLU A 202 -7.69 -24.68 -2.02
C GLU A 202 -6.93 -25.77 -2.81
N VAL A 203 -5.69 -25.50 -3.23
CA VAL A 203 -4.88 -26.44 -4.03
C VAL A 203 -3.81 -27.22 -3.26
N ASP A 204 -3.69 -27.04 -1.94
CA ASP A 204 -2.73 -27.79 -1.13
C ASP A 204 -3.15 -29.28 -1.00
N PRO A 205 -2.29 -30.23 -1.44
CA PRO A 205 -2.65 -31.66 -1.58
C PRO A 205 -2.92 -32.36 -0.24
N GLU A 206 -2.33 -31.89 0.84
CA GLU A 206 -2.45 -32.49 2.18
C GLU A 206 -3.81 -32.22 2.84
N ARG A 207 -4.60 -31.28 2.27
CA ARG A 207 -5.96 -30.95 2.72
C ARG A 207 -6.09 -30.61 4.22
N GLN A 208 -5.02 -30.11 4.82
CA GLN A 208 -5.01 -29.64 6.22
C GLN A 208 -5.36 -28.14 6.31
N PRO A 209 -5.74 -27.64 7.50
CA PRO A 209 -5.90 -26.22 7.74
C PRO A 209 -4.62 -25.43 7.47
N VAL A 210 -4.76 -24.22 6.92
CA VAL A 210 -3.66 -23.30 6.65
C VAL A 210 -3.70 -22.16 7.64
N ARG A 211 -2.57 -21.93 8.32
CA ARG A 211 -2.39 -20.80 9.23
C ARG A 211 -1.82 -19.60 8.48
N VAL A 212 -2.31 -18.41 8.79
CA VAL A 212 -1.87 -17.14 8.19
C VAL A 212 -1.36 -16.21 9.29
N ASP A 213 -0.05 -16.01 9.33
CA ASP A 213 0.60 -15.13 10.31
C ASP A 213 1.00 -13.82 9.63
N HIS A 214 0.35 -12.71 10.00
CA HIS A 214 0.73 -11.40 9.48
C HIS A 214 1.97 -10.88 10.19
N TYR A 215 2.80 -10.11 9.49
CA TYR A 215 3.91 -9.38 10.12
C TYR A 215 3.62 -7.89 10.16
N ARG A 216 3.92 -7.31 11.32
CA ARG A 216 3.98 -5.85 11.48
C ARG A 216 5.32 -5.29 11.02
N GLN A 217 6.41 -5.95 11.37
CA GLN A 217 7.78 -5.67 10.95
C GLN A 217 8.46 -7.03 10.70
N GLY A 218 9.27 -7.15 9.65
CA GLY A 218 9.76 -8.44 9.15
C GLY A 218 9.87 -8.48 7.62
N PRO A 219 10.53 -9.46 7.02
CA PRO A 219 10.70 -9.47 5.57
C PRO A 219 9.37 -9.63 4.80
N TYR A 220 8.41 -10.36 5.37
CA TYR A 220 7.11 -10.65 4.75
C TYR A 220 5.98 -9.72 5.23
N ASP A 221 4.88 -9.72 4.49
CA ASP A 221 3.59 -9.17 4.92
C ASP A 221 2.74 -10.23 5.62
N ALA A 222 2.83 -11.49 5.16
CA ALA A 222 2.26 -12.66 5.82
C ALA A 222 3.13 -13.91 5.60
N LEU A 223 3.09 -14.86 6.52
CA LEU A 223 3.59 -16.22 6.37
C LEU A 223 2.39 -17.17 6.35
N LEU A 224 2.36 -18.05 5.36
CA LEU A 224 1.41 -19.15 5.31
C LEU A 224 2.12 -20.39 5.83
N THR A 225 1.54 -21.03 6.84
CA THR A 225 2.03 -22.31 7.35
C THR A 225 1.05 -23.40 6.89
N LEU A 226 1.56 -24.30 6.05
CA LEU A 226 0.88 -25.49 5.55
C LEU A 226 1.24 -26.69 6.43
N SER A 227 0.62 -27.84 6.17
CA SER A 227 0.97 -29.09 6.88
C SER A 227 2.41 -29.53 6.63
N GLY A 228 2.95 -30.27 7.61
CA GLY A 228 4.31 -30.82 7.55
C GLY A 228 5.41 -29.75 7.71
N GLY A 229 5.09 -28.58 8.30
CA GLY A 229 6.05 -27.50 8.51
C GLY A 229 6.43 -26.74 7.23
N ARG A 230 5.72 -26.99 6.12
CA ARG A 230 5.87 -26.24 4.87
C ARG A 230 5.36 -24.82 5.08
N SER A 231 6.07 -23.85 4.53
CA SER A 231 5.78 -22.44 4.75
C SER A 231 6.05 -21.61 3.51
N ILE A 232 5.19 -20.62 3.28
CA ILE A 232 5.22 -19.71 2.12
C ILE A 232 5.23 -18.28 2.63
N GLY A 233 6.28 -17.53 2.31
CA GLY A 233 6.33 -16.09 2.57
C GLY A 233 5.51 -15.34 1.53
N LEU A 234 4.59 -14.48 1.96
CA LEU A 234 3.89 -13.53 1.10
C LEU A 234 4.49 -12.14 1.27
N MET A 235 4.97 -11.56 0.17
CA MET A 235 5.56 -10.23 0.13
C MET A 235 4.78 -9.38 -0.87
N ARG A 236 4.18 -8.27 -0.43
CA ARG A 236 3.59 -7.30 -1.37
C ARG A 236 4.63 -6.26 -1.79
N GLN A 237 4.69 -6.00 -3.10
CA GLN A 237 5.27 -4.79 -3.65
C GLN A 237 4.12 -3.80 -3.88
N GLY A 238 3.93 -2.93 -2.89
CA GLY A 238 3.01 -1.81 -3.02
C GLY A 238 3.42 -0.85 -4.13
N PRO A 239 2.51 0.05 -4.55
CA PRO A 239 2.73 0.89 -5.73
C PRO A 239 3.89 1.86 -5.51
N MET A 240 4.19 2.20 -4.25
CA MET A 240 5.24 3.17 -3.90
C MET A 240 6.58 2.53 -3.55
N LEU A 241 6.73 1.21 -3.67
CA LEU A 241 7.95 0.50 -3.25
C LEU A 241 9.01 0.56 -4.37
N SER A 242 10.23 0.97 -4.03
CA SER A 242 11.37 1.01 -4.96
C SER A 242 12.07 -0.36 -5.08
N ALA A 243 12.76 -0.62 -6.20
CA ALA A 243 13.55 -1.83 -6.38
C ALA A 243 14.61 -2.03 -5.28
N ALA A 244 15.17 -0.94 -4.73
CA ALA A 244 16.11 -0.99 -3.62
C ALA A 244 15.46 -1.52 -2.33
N ASN A 245 14.23 -1.09 -2.02
CA ASN A 245 13.48 -1.58 -0.86
C ASN A 245 13.09 -3.05 -1.01
N LEU A 246 12.76 -3.49 -2.24
CA LEU A 246 12.46 -4.90 -2.52
C LEU A 246 13.69 -5.76 -2.23
N ARG A 247 14.86 -5.38 -2.77
CA ARG A 247 16.14 -6.05 -2.49
C ARG A 247 16.49 -6.05 -1.00
N PHE A 248 16.23 -4.95 -0.29
CA PHE A 248 16.47 -4.88 1.16
C PHE A 248 15.59 -5.87 1.94
N ARG A 249 14.29 -5.97 1.60
CA ARG A 249 13.38 -6.95 2.23
C ARG A 249 13.82 -8.39 1.94
N LEU A 250 14.23 -8.69 0.71
CA LEU A 250 14.72 -10.01 0.33
C LEU A 250 16.06 -10.35 1.00
N ARG A 251 17.01 -9.42 1.08
CA ARG A 251 18.24 -9.64 1.88
C ARG A 251 17.94 -9.86 3.36
N SER A 252 16.84 -9.28 3.86
CA SER A 252 16.38 -9.53 5.23
C SER A 252 15.80 -10.93 5.40
N VAL A 253 15.26 -11.54 4.33
CA VAL A 253 14.89 -12.96 4.29
C VAL A 253 16.13 -13.84 4.41
N GLU A 254 17.16 -13.57 3.60
CA GLU A 254 18.40 -14.36 3.58
C GLU A 254 19.14 -14.35 4.91
N ARG A 255 18.93 -13.31 5.72
CA ARG A 255 19.50 -13.16 7.06
C ARG A 255 18.69 -13.86 8.15
N LEU A 256 17.50 -14.37 7.82
CA LEU A 256 16.75 -15.17 8.79
C LEU A 256 17.49 -16.49 9.02
N ASP A 257 17.43 -16.97 10.26
CA ASP A 257 17.81 -18.34 10.56
C ASP A 257 17.04 -19.29 9.63
N TRP A 258 17.70 -20.34 9.16
CA TRP A 258 17.14 -21.29 8.19
C TRP A 258 15.77 -21.86 8.60
N ASN A 259 15.52 -21.97 9.92
CA ASN A 259 14.26 -22.46 10.48
C ASN A 259 13.12 -21.43 10.48
N ARG A 260 13.42 -20.17 10.22
CA ARG A 260 12.49 -19.04 10.10
C ARG A 260 12.29 -18.62 8.64
N THR A 261 13.15 -19.07 7.74
CA THR A 261 13.03 -18.85 6.30
C THR A 261 11.92 -19.75 5.73
N PRO A 262 10.95 -19.20 4.99
CA PRO A 262 9.97 -20.00 4.30
C PRO A 262 10.60 -20.82 3.18
N TRP A 263 9.91 -21.88 2.78
CA TRP A 263 10.39 -22.74 1.69
C TRP A 263 10.39 -22.04 0.33
N LEU A 264 9.54 -21.02 0.17
CA LEU A 264 9.60 -20.08 -0.93
C LEU A 264 8.93 -18.76 -0.55
N THR A 265 9.20 -17.74 -1.37
CA THR A 265 8.55 -16.43 -1.30
C THR A 265 7.70 -16.17 -2.54
N LEU A 266 6.45 -15.78 -2.33
CA LEU A 266 5.58 -15.19 -3.35
C LEU A 266 5.65 -13.66 -3.24
N VAL A 267 6.07 -13.01 -4.32
CA VAL A 267 6.06 -11.55 -4.46
C VAL A 267 4.82 -11.16 -5.25
N LEU A 268 3.96 -10.39 -4.61
CA LEU A 268 2.68 -9.93 -5.13
C LEU A 268 2.82 -8.46 -5.52
N THR A 269 2.64 -8.17 -6.79
CA THR A 269 2.76 -6.83 -7.38
C THR A 269 1.39 -6.30 -7.78
N ASP A 270 1.29 -4.99 -8.00
CA ASP A 270 0.02 -4.36 -8.36
C ASP A 270 -0.17 -4.23 -9.90
N SER A 271 0.89 -4.37 -10.70
CA SER A 271 0.84 -4.31 -12.17
C SER A 271 1.92 -5.13 -12.86
N GLU A 272 1.79 -5.35 -14.16
CA GLU A 272 2.78 -6.07 -14.98
C GLU A 272 4.16 -5.37 -15.00
N GLN A 273 4.20 -4.04 -15.01
CA GLN A 273 5.47 -3.32 -14.87
C GLN A 273 6.12 -3.59 -13.51
N ASP A 274 5.33 -3.65 -12.44
CA ASP A 274 5.85 -3.98 -11.12
C ASP A 274 6.34 -5.43 -11.07
N ILE A 275 5.71 -6.38 -11.79
CA ILE A 275 6.28 -7.72 -12.03
C ILE A 275 7.64 -7.60 -12.68
N ARG A 276 7.75 -6.92 -13.82
CA ARG A 276 9.02 -6.76 -14.57
C ARG A 276 10.09 -6.08 -13.72
N ARG A 277 9.73 -5.12 -12.86
CA ARG A 277 10.65 -4.47 -11.91
C ARG A 277 11.09 -5.43 -10.81
N ALA A 278 10.17 -6.19 -10.22
CA ALA A 278 10.50 -7.22 -9.24
C ALA A 278 11.42 -8.27 -9.83
N VAL A 279 11.06 -8.82 -11.00
CA VAL A 279 11.86 -9.79 -11.74
C VAL A 279 13.26 -9.22 -11.98
N ARG A 280 13.39 -7.98 -12.46
CA ARG A 280 14.70 -7.32 -12.63
C ARG A 280 15.48 -7.14 -11.32
N ALA A 281 14.79 -6.76 -10.25
CA ALA A 281 15.41 -6.62 -8.94
C ALA A 281 15.94 -7.97 -8.42
N LEU A 282 15.27 -9.06 -8.80
CA LEU A 282 15.51 -10.46 -8.45
C LEU A 282 16.33 -11.24 -9.49
N ALA A 283 16.64 -10.65 -10.64
CA ALA A 283 17.17 -11.35 -11.81
C ALA A 283 18.63 -11.74 -11.69
N ASP A 284 19.35 -11.31 -10.64
CA ASP A 284 20.66 -11.88 -10.34
C ASP A 284 20.44 -13.28 -9.74
N PRO A 285 20.67 -14.35 -10.52
CA PRO A 285 20.36 -15.70 -10.09
C PRO A 285 21.24 -16.15 -8.93
N ASN A 286 22.31 -15.40 -8.62
CA ASN A 286 23.24 -15.74 -7.54
C ASN A 286 22.94 -15.06 -6.21
N LEU A 287 21.98 -14.14 -6.15
CA LEU A 287 21.76 -13.32 -4.97
C LEU A 287 20.57 -13.75 -4.12
N HIS A 288 19.56 -14.43 -4.66
CA HIS A 288 18.26 -14.58 -4.01
C HIS A 288 17.69 -16.00 -4.07
N GLU A 289 16.90 -16.36 -3.04
CA GLU A 289 16.12 -17.60 -2.99
C GLU A 289 15.08 -17.69 -4.13
N THR A 290 14.60 -18.90 -4.41
CA THR A 290 13.51 -19.13 -5.36
C THR A 290 12.28 -18.31 -4.99
N THR A 291 11.96 -17.35 -5.85
CA THR A 291 10.87 -16.42 -5.67
C THR A 291 9.92 -16.55 -6.85
N PHE A 292 8.61 -16.41 -6.61
CA PHE A 292 7.62 -16.34 -7.67
C PHE A 292 6.91 -15.00 -7.62
N VAL A 293 6.91 -14.28 -8.73
CA VAL A 293 6.36 -12.92 -8.85
C VAL A 293 5.07 -12.98 -9.67
N ALA A 294 3.99 -12.37 -9.19
CA ALA A 294 2.73 -12.27 -9.93
C ALA A 294 2.00 -10.96 -9.65
N CYS A 295 1.09 -10.57 -10.55
CA CYS A 295 0.11 -9.52 -10.28
C CYS A 295 -0.98 -10.07 -9.35
N ALA A 296 -1.22 -9.39 -8.23
CA ALA A 296 -2.22 -9.83 -7.25
C ALA A 296 -3.63 -9.85 -7.85
N ALA A 297 -3.96 -8.87 -8.69
CA ALA A 297 -5.27 -8.79 -9.32
C ALA A 297 -5.53 -9.95 -10.31
N GLU A 298 -4.53 -10.29 -11.13
CA GLU A 298 -4.62 -11.41 -12.08
C GLU A 298 -4.76 -12.75 -11.37
N LEU A 299 -3.98 -12.98 -10.30
CA LEU A 299 -4.10 -14.19 -9.48
C LEU A 299 -5.47 -14.31 -8.83
N ILE A 300 -5.98 -13.20 -8.29
CA ILE A 300 -7.31 -13.15 -7.67
C ILE A 300 -8.41 -13.43 -8.70
N ALA A 301 -8.32 -12.85 -9.90
CA ALA A 301 -9.32 -12.99 -10.96
C ALA A 301 -9.27 -14.38 -11.62
N GLY A 302 -8.08 -14.89 -11.93
CA GLY A 302 -7.88 -16.18 -12.58
C GLY A 302 -7.95 -17.39 -11.64
N GLY A 303 -7.87 -17.17 -10.33
CA GLY A 303 -7.93 -18.22 -9.33
C GLY A 303 -6.63 -19.06 -9.26
N PRO A 304 -6.66 -20.23 -8.60
CA PRO A 304 -5.42 -20.90 -8.22
C PRO A 304 -4.71 -21.60 -9.39
N ARG A 305 -5.42 -21.85 -10.49
CA ARG A 305 -4.89 -22.50 -11.70
C ARG A 305 -4.39 -21.51 -12.75
N ALA A 306 -4.51 -20.21 -12.49
CA ALA A 306 -4.02 -19.18 -13.40
C ALA A 306 -2.50 -19.31 -13.56
N PRO A 307 -1.97 -19.43 -14.79
CA PRO A 307 -0.55 -19.33 -15.04
C PRO A 307 -0.21 -17.84 -15.01
N VAL A 308 0.20 -17.31 -13.86
CA VAL A 308 0.49 -15.87 -13.69
C VAL A 308 1.80 -15.61 -12.93
N PHE A 309 2.45 -16.67 -12.44
CA PHE A 309 3.68 -16.53 -11.66
C PHE A 309 4.91 -16.68 -12.53
N GLN A 310 5.75 -15.66 -12.49
CA GLN A 310 7.09 -15.69 -13.08
C GLN A 310 8.10 -16.12 -12.02
N GLN A 311 8.87 -17.17 -12.30
CA GLN A 311 9.93 -17.64 -11.41
C GLN A 311 11.16 -16.73 -11.50
N CYS A 312 11.78 -16.43 -10.36
CA CYS A 312 13.03 -15.67 -10.23
C CYS A 312 13.96 -16.31 -9.18
N GLY A 313 15.26 -16.00 -9.25
CA GLY A 313 16.29 -16.54 -8.34
C GLY A 313 16.75 -17.96 -8.68
N TYR A 314 17.31 -18.68 -7.71
CA TYR A 314 17.77 -20.06 -7.90
C TYR A 314 16.63 -21.03 -8.21
N GLY A 315 16.76 -21.88 -9.25
CA GLY A 315 15.90 -23.04 -9.48
C GLY A 315 16.44 -24.31 -8.81
N PHE A 316 15.78 -25.45 -9.03
CA PHE A 316 16.30 -26.79 -8.74
C PHE A 316 16.92 -27.31 -10.04
N PRO A 317 18.23 -27.60 -10.21
CA PRO A 317 19.42 -27.54 -9.35
C PRO A 317 20.31 -26.29 -9.55
N ASN A 318 19.98 -25.15 -8.94
CA ASN A 318 20.69 -23.87 -9.07
C ASN A 318 20.82 -23.35 -10.52
N THR A 319 19.91 -23.75 -11.41
CA THR A 319 19.90 -23.29 -12.81
C THR A 319 19.07 -22.01 -12.92
N PRO A 320 19.63 -20.91 -13.46
CA PRO A 320 18.86 -19.70 -13.74
C PRO A 320 17.72 -20.06 -14.70
N THR A 321 16.49 -19.98 -14.22
CA THR A 321 15.30 -20.30 -15.01
C THR A 321 14.33 -19.13 -14.89
N ILE A 322 14.32 -18.27 -15.91
CA ILE A 322 13.14 -17.45 -16.21
C ILE A 322 12.25 -18.36 -17.04
N ALA A 323 11.34 -19.07 -16.38
CA ALA A 323 10.54 -20.16 -16.96
C ALA A 323 9.03 -19.87 -16.73
N PRO A 324 8.15 -20.45 -17.57
CA PRO A 324 6.87 -19.87 -17.97
C PRO A 324 5.89 -19.73 -16.80
N ASP A 325 4.90 -18.88 -17.02
CA ASP A 325 3.79 -18.61 -16.11
C ASP A 325 3.33 -19.87 -15.34
N ALA A 326 3.74 -19.96 -14.08
CA ALA A 326 3.40 -21.06 -13.20
C ALA A 326 2.05 -20.80 -12.52
N SER A 327 1.34 -21.88 -12.21
CA SER A 327 0.14 -21.85 -11.37
C SER A 327 0.46 -22.28 -9.95
N LEU A 328 -0.40 -21.95 -8.97
CA LEU A 328 -0.20 -22.36 -7.58
C LEU A 328 0.01 -23.88 -7.41
N PRO A 329 -0.71 -24.78 -8.09
CA PRO A 329 -0.44 -26.22 -8.03
C PRO A 329 0.99 -26.61 -8.41
N ILE A 330 1.55 -25.97 -9.45
CA ILE A 330 2.93 -26.22 -9.90
C ILE A 330 3.91 -25.76 -8.82
N ILE A 331 3.68 -24.56 -8.27
CA ILE A 331 4.50 -23.98 -7.20
C ILE A 331 4.48 -24.86 -5.94
N LEU A 332 3.30 -25.36 -5.53
CA LEU A 332 3.20 -26.25 -4.35
C LEU A 332 3.90 -27.59 -4.56
N THR A 333 3.85 -28.14 -5.78
CA THR A 333 4.62 -29.36 -6.13
C THR A 333 6.11 -29.12 -5.99
N TRP A 334 6.57 -27.91 -6.34
CA TRP A 334 7.95 -27.49 -6.20
C TRP A 334 8.39 -27.44 -4.72
N ILE A 335 7.56 -26.86 -3.84
CA ILE A 335 7.78 -26.89 -2.38
C ILE A 335 7.92 -28.33 -1.87
N THR A 336 6.99 -29.22 -2.23
CA THR A 336 7.00 -30.59 -1.73
C THR A 336 8.26 -31.34 -2.13
N ARG A 337 8.74 -31.16 -3.37
CA ARG A 337 10.02 -31.74 -3.83
C ARG A 337 11.22 -31.19 -3.06
N ARG A 338 11.24 -29.87 -2.83
CA ARG A 338 12.29 -29.21 -2.05
C ARG A 338 12.29 -29.73 -0.61
N VAL A 339 11.14 -29.77 0.06
CA VAL A 339 11.03 -30.31 1.43
C VAL A 339 11.56 -31.73 1.49
N ALA A 340 11.10 -32.63 0.61
CA ALA A 340 11.56 -34.02 0.59
C ALA A 340 13.08 -34.18 0.38
N ALA A 341 13.71 -33.29 -0.39
CA ALA A 341 15.17 -33.28 -0.56
C ALA A 341 15.92 -32.88 0.73
N TYR A 342 15.29 -32.05 1.57
CA TYR A 342 15.88 -31.47 2.79
C TYR A 342 15.43 -32.17 4.09
N SER A 343 14.37 -32.98 4.10
CA SER A 343 13.85 -33.70 5.29
C SER A 343 14.82 -34.75 5.89
N LYS A 344 16.07 -34.81 5.46
CA LYS A 344 17.14 -35.58 6.13
C LYS A 344 17.75 -34.83 7.33
N SER A 345 17.36 -33.59 7.60
CA SER A 345 17.93 -32.75 8.67
C SER A 345 16.84 -32.13 9.56
N GLY A 346 16.30 -32.95 10.47
CA GLY A 346 15.58 -32.53 11.69
C GLY A 346 14.21 -31.85 11.51
N PRO A 347 13.38 -31.82 12.58
CA PRO A 347 12.09 -31.16 12.55
C PRO A 347 12.26 -29.63 12.63
N LEU A 348 11.41 -28.94 11.89
CA LEU A 348 11.36 -27.48 11.77
C LEU A 348 10.14 -26.97 12.53
N GLU A 349 10.34 -26.18 13.59
CA GLU A 349 9.29 -25.33 14.16
C GLU A 349 9.77 -23.87 14.19
N PRO A 350 9.02 -22.94 13.57
CA PRO A 350 9.16 -21.53 13.85
C PRO A 350 8.05 -21.07 14.81
N THR A 351 8.45 -20.58 15.99
CA THR A 351 7.64 -19.65 16.76
C THR A 351 8.04 -18.22 16.38
N PRO A 352 7.08 -17.35 16.01
CA PRO A 352 7.37 -15.95 15.71
C PRO A 352 7.86 -15.21 16.97
N ASP A 353 8.71 -14.21 16.77
CA ASP A 353 9.23 -13.35 17.84
C ASP A 353 8.10 -12.52 18.49
N PRO A 354 7.75 -12.80 19.76
CA PRO A 354 6.63 -12.14 20.43
C PRO A 354 6.92 -10.68 20.80
N ASP A 355 8.20 -10.26 20.91
CA ASP A 355 8.60 -9.02 21.59
C ASP A 355 8.75 -7.80 20.68
N THR A 356 8.33 -7.92 19.42
CA THR A 356 8.38 -6.79 18.51
C THR A 356 7.24 -5.79 18.78
N LEU A 357 7.59 -4.74 19.53
CA LEU A 357 7.15 -3.33 19.43
C LEU A 357 6.34 -2.73 20.58
N TYR A 358 5.85 -3.49 21.56
CA TYR A 358 5.15 -2.91 22.71
C TYR A 358 5.39 -3.71 23.99
N PRO A 359 5.44 -3.05 25.17
CA PRO A 359 5.50 -3.76 26.44
C PRO A 359 4.24 -4.65 26.61
N SER A 360 4.39 -5.77 27.33
CA SER A 360 3.40 -6.85 27.47
C SER A 360 2.03 -6.35 27.96
N ASP A 361 2.02 -5.29 28.77
CA ASP A 361 0.83 -4.62 29.28
C ASP A 361 -0.05 -3.98 28.18
N VAL A 362 0.54 -3.44 27.10
CA VAL A 362 -0.23 -2.84 25.99
C VAL A 362 -0.75 -3.91 25.03
N ARG A 363 0.02 -5.01 24.91
CA ARG A 363 -0.28 -6.25 24.20
C ARG A 363 -1.50 -6.99 24.81
N ALA A 364 -1.60 -7.00 26.13
CA ALA A 364 -2.66 -7.67 26.91
C ALA A 364 -4.06 -7.01 26.85
N THR A 365 -4.22 -5.88 26.14
CA THR A 365 -5.51 -5.17 26.12
C THR A 365 -6.51 -5.78 25.14
N MET A 366 -7.74 -6.05 25.62
CA MET A 366 -8.84 -6.53 24.79
C MET A 366 -9.21 -5.52 23.70
N PRO A 367 -9.37 -5.94 22.43
CA PRO A 367 -9.79 -5.05 21.38
C PRO A 367 -11.23 -4.59 21.62
N LYS A 368 -11.58 -3.49 20.96
CA LYS A 368 -12.97 -3.08 20.76
C LYS A 368 -13.26 -3.05 19.27
N PRO A 369 -13.44 -4.22 18.65
CA PRO A 369 -13.41 -4.35 17.20
C PRO A 369 -14.38 -3.43 16.44
N PRO A 370 -15.65 -3.25 16.88
CA PRO A 370 -16.56 -2.32 16.21
C PRO A 370 -16.04 -0.88 16.21
N GLU A 371 -15.65 -0.35 17.37
CA GLU A 371 -15.12 1.02 17.51
C GLU A 371 -13.84 1.22 16.68
N GLN A 372 -12.97 0.21 16.62
CA GLN A 372 -11.70 0.28 15.87
C GLN A 372 -11.91 0.23 14.36
N LEU A 373 -12.85 -0.59 13.88
CA LEU A 373 -13.20 -0.62 12.46
C LEU A 373 -13.92 0.65 12.04
N ASP A 374 -14.81 1.17 12.87
CA ASP A 374 -15.54 2.41 12.59
C ASP A 374 -14.56 3.61 12.56
N ALA A 375 -13.45 3.55 13.31
CA ALA A 375 -12.36 4.54 13.26
C ALA A 375 -11.32 4.31 12.15
N ALA A 376 -11.30 3.15 11.48
CA ALA A 376 -10.29 2.80 10.49
C ALA A 376 -10.54 3.52 9.16
N LEU A 377 -9.61 4.38 8.74
CA LEU A 377 -9.72 5.13 7.48
C LEU A 377 -9.87 4.22 6.25
N SER A 378 -9.26 3.03 6.25
CA SER A 378 -9.38 2.05 5.16
C SER A 378 -10.82 1.56 4.93
N LEU A 379 -11.71 1.69 5.92
CA LEU A 379 -13.14 1.43 5.78
C LEU A 379 -13.97 2.69 5.51
N GLN A 380 -13.50 3.85 5.96
CA GLN A 380 -14.22 5.12 5.78
C GLN A 380 -13.99 5.77 4.40
N LEU A 381 -12.83 5.53 3.80
CA LEU A 381 -12.47 6.09 2.50
C LEU A 381 -13.13 5.31 1.37
N THR A 382 -13.74 6.03 0.43
CA THR A 382 -14.27 5.42 -0.79
C THR A 382 -13.14 5.00 -1.73
N ARG A 383 -13.47 4.20 -2.75
CA ARG A 383 -12.52 3.86 -3.83
C ARG A 383 -11.86 5.09 -4.44
N ALA A 384 -12.67 6.11 -4.74
CA ALA A 384 -12.20 7.35 -5.35
C ALA A 384 -11.29 8.15 -4.40
N ASP A 385 -11.59 8.14 -3.08
CA ASP A 385 -10.73 8.78 -2.09
C ASP A 385 -9.36 8.09 -2.01
N LYS A 386 -9.34 6.75 -2.02
CA LYS A 386 -8.10 5.96 -1.99
C LYS A 386 -7.26 6.18 -3.25
N GLN A 387 -7.90 6.12 -4.42
CA GLN A 387 -7.26 6.40 -5.71
C GLN A 387 -6.66 7.81 -5.75
N ALA A 388 -7.40 8.82 -5.29
CA ALA A 388 -6.90 10.19 -5.25
C ALA A 388 -5.71 10.36 -4.30
N LEU A 389 -5.68 9.67 -3.14
CA LEU A 389 -4.52 9.68 -2.25
C LEU A 389 -3.29 9.06 -2.91
N ASP A 390 -3.46 7.96 -3.65
CA ASP A 390 -2.37 7.31 -4.38
C ASP A 390 -1.83 8.19 -5.51
N LEU A 391 -2.74 8.81 -6.28
CA LEU A 391 -2.37 9.76 -7.32
C LEU A 391 -1.67 10.99 -6.75
N LEU A 392 -2.12 11.54 -5.62
CA LEU A 392 -1.46 12.68 -4.97
C LEU A 392 -0.12 12.30 -4.35
N ALA A 393 0.09 11.03 -4.00
CA ALA A 393 1.40 10.55 -3.60
C ALA A 393 2.34 10.54 -4.80
N ASP A 394 1.91 9.99 -5.93
CA ASP A 394 2.75 9.85 -7.14
C ASP A 394 2.96 11.16 -7.90
N TRP A 395 1.92 11.98 -7.96
CA TRP A 395 1.87 13.26 -8.66
C TRP A 395 1.57 14.37 -7.64
N PRO A 396 2.58 14.81 -6.86
CA PRO A 396 2.38 15.87 -5.89
C PRO A 396 2.03 17.20 -6.59
N PHE A 397 1.29 18.07 -5.90
CA PHE A 397 0.86 19.38 -6.41
C PHE A 397 -0.13 19.34 -7.59
N CYS A 398 -1.14 18.47 -7.55
CA CYS A 398 -2.18 18.44 -8.58
C CYS A 398 -3.25 19.52 -8.36
N THR A 399 -3.62 20.24 -9.42
CA THR A 399 -4.87 21.01 -9.45
C THR A 399 -6.08 20.06 -9.48
N PRO A 400 -7.31 20.53 -9.15
CA PRO A 400 -8.51 19.71 -9.31
C PRO A 400 -8.71 19.17 -10.74
N GLU A 401 -8.31 19.93 -11.75
CA GLU A 401 -8.39 19.56 -13.17
C GLU A 401 -7.38 18.46 -13.50
N GLN A 402 -6.14 18.61 -13.04
CA GLN A 402 -5.10 17.59 -13.24
C GLN A 402 -5.47 16.28 -12.53
N LEU A 403 -5.93 16.35 -11.28
CA LEU A 403 -6.40 15.17 -10.56
C LEU A 403 -7.60 14.52 -11.28
N ALA A 404 -8.51 15.33 -11.83
CA ALA A 404 -9.64 14.83 -12.60
C ALA A 404 -9.19 14.05 -13.84
N GLY A 405 -8.19 14.58 -14.56
CA GLY A 405 -7.57 13.89 -15.70
C GLY A 405 -6.87 12.59 -15.30
N LEU A 406 -6.02 12.63 -14.27
CA LEU A 406 -5.31 11.46 -13.72
C LEU A 406 -6.24 10.37 -13.19
N MET A 407 -7.45 10.72 -12.76
CA MET A 407 -8.49 9.77 -12.34
C MET A 407 -9.22 9.12 -13.53
N GLY A 408 -8.69 9.23 -14.75
CA GLY A 408 -9.29 8.72 -15.98
C GLY A 408 -10.37 9.65 -16.52
N GLY A 409 -10.11 10.96 -16.58
CA GLY A 409 -11.01 11.93 -17.21
C GLY A 409 -12.33 12.18 -16.46
N VAL A 410 -12.38 11.96 -15.14
CA VAL A 410 -13.61 12.24 -14.38
C VAL A 410 -13.95 13.73 -14.41
N THR A 411 -15.21 14.10 -14.14
CA THR A 411 -15.56 15.53 -14.08
C THR A 411 -14.80 16.26 -12.97
N ARG A 412 -14.43 17.52 -13.20
CA ARG A 412 -13.86 18.44 -12.17
C ARG A 412 -14.73 18.48 -10.90
N ARG A 413 -16.05 18.41 -11.04
CA ARG A 413 -16.99 18.34 -9.90
C ARG A 413 -16.74 17.11 -9.03
N ARG A 414 -16.50 15.95 -9.66
CA ARG A 414 -16.21 14.68 -8.97
C ARG A 414 -14.86 14.74 -8.25
N ALA A 415 -13.81 15.21 -8.91
CA ALA A 415 -12.50 15.42 -8.27
C ALA A 415 -12.61 16.36 -7.06
N ASN A 416 -13.32 17.49 -7.21
CA ASN A 416 -13.58 18.42 -6.11
C ASN A 416 -14.40 17.79 -4.96
N GLN A 417 -15.29 16.84 -5.24
CA GLN A 417 -16.02 16.12 -4.19
C GLN A 417 -15.08 15.22 -3.38
N VAL A 418 -14.18 14.50 -4.06
CA VAL A 418 -13.15 13.66 -3.44
C VAL A 418 -12.19 14.51 -2.61
N LEU A 419 -11.63 15.58 -3.19
CA LEU A 419 -10.74 16.51 -2.48
C LEU A 419 -11.41 17.12 -1.24
N ARG A 420 -12.69 17.49 -1.30
CA ARG A 420 -13.45 17.95 -0.13
C ARG A 420 -13.60 16.86 0.93
N SER A 421 -13.84 15.62 0.53
CA SER A 421 -13.93 14.45 1.44
C SER A 421 -12.60 14.21 2.16
N LEU A 422 -11.48 14.27 1.43
CA LEU A 422 -10.13 14.10 1.96
C LEU A 422 -9.73 15.26 2.88
N ARG A 423 -10.03 16.51 2.51
CA ARG A 423 -9.77 17.70 3.34
C ARG A 423 -10.52 17.69 4.66
N ARG A 424 -11.78 17.25 4.67
CA ARG A 424 -12.58 17.12 5.91
C ARG A 424 -11.96 16.13 6.91
N ARG A 425 -11.11 15.22 6.42
CA ARG A 425 -10.36 14.24 7.23
C ARG A 425 -8.91 14.64 7.43
N SER A 426 -8.55 15.87 7.07
CA SER A 426 -7.19 16.40 7.16
C SER A 426 -6.13 15.57 6.44
N LEU A 427 -6.50 14.79 5.40
CA LEU A 427 -5.55 13.95 4.66
C LEU A 427 -4.86 14.67 3.51
N VAL A 428 -5.47 15.76 3.04
CA VAL A 428 -4.93 16.63 2.02
C VAL A 428 -5.16 18.07 2.42
N GLN A 429 -4.31 18.97 1.94
CA GLN A 429 -4.53 20.40 2.05
C GLN A 429 -4.41 21.06 0.68
N ARG A 430 -4.90 22.30 0.60
CA ARG A 430 -4.76 23.12 -0.60
C ARG A 430 -3.50 23.95 -0.46
N GLU A 431 -2.67 23.95 -1.50
CA GLU A 431 -1.42 24.69 -1.55
C GLU A 431 -1.32 25.45 -2.87
N LEU A 432 -1.22 26.78 -2.81
CA LEU A 432 -1.35 27.65 -4.00
C LEU A 432 -2.63 27.26 -4.81
N ASP A 433 -2.44 26.85 -6.06
CA ASP A 433 -3.51 26.38 -6.97
C ASP A 433 -3.75 24.87 -6.92
N GLY A 434 -2.90 24.11 -6.21
CA GLY A 434 -2.90 22.65 -6.17
C GLY A 434 -3.31 22.05 -4.83
N TYR A 435 -3.28 20.72 -4.78
CA TYR A 435 -3.56 19.90 -3.61
C TYR A 435 -2.43 18.93 -3.34
N VAL A 436 -2.24 18.66 -2.06
CA VAL A 436 -1.03 18.06 -1.52
C VAL A 436 -1.35 17.23 -0.29
N LEU A 437 -0.55 16.20 -0.03
CA LEU A 437 -0.73 15.33 1.13
C LEU A 437 -0.28 16.03 2.40
N THR A 438 -1.05 15.89 3.48
CA THR A 438 -0.63 16.29 4.83
C THR A 438 0.19 15.19 5.50
N ASP A 439 0.78 15.46 6.66
CA ASP A 439 1.43 14.44 7.49
C ASP A 439 0.46 13.28 7.84
N ASP A 440 -0.81 13.60 8.11
CA ASP A 440 -1.87 12.60 8.33
C ASP A 440 -2.20 11.81 7.06
N GLY A 441 -2.16 12.45 5.89
CA GLY A 441 -2.31 11.81 4.58
C GLY A 441 -1.19 10.80 4.30
N LEU A 442 0.07 11.21 4.46
CA LEU A 442 1.22 10.32 4.32
C LEU A 442 1.21 9.19 5.35
N THR A 443 0.90 9.50 6.61
CA THR A 443 0.76 8.50 7.67
C THR A 443 -0.34 7.50 7.33
N THR A 444 -1.46 7.95 6.77
CA THR A 444 -2.55 7.08 6.33
C THR A 444 -2.12 6.17 5.20
N LEU A 445 -1.43 6.69 4.19
CA LEU A 445 -0.88 5.89 3.09
C LEU A 445 0.14 4.86 3.57
N ALA A 446 1.09 5.28 4.40
CA ALA A 446 2.08 4.41 5.02
C ALA A 446 1.42 3.31 5.88
N ARG A 447 0.37 3.65 6.64
CA ARG A 447 -0.40 2.65 7.39
C ARG A 447 -1.23 1.75 6.49
N ARG A 448 -1.74 2.22 5.36
CA ARG A 448 -2.53 1.41 4.42
C ARG A 448 -1.65 0.37 3.73
N ASP A 449 -0.42 0.76 3.36
CA ASP A 449 0.53 -0.11 2.69
C ASP A 449 1.92 -0.10 3.34
N ARG A 450 2.24 -1.20 4.01
CA ARG A 450 3.51 -1.38 4.71
C ARG A 450 4.72 -1.36 3.77
N ALA A 451 4.55 -1.85 2.55
CA ALA A 451 5.60 -1.84 1.54
C ALA A 451 6.03 -0.40 1.16
N ALA A 452 5.10 0.54 1.31
CA ALA A 452 5.27 1.92 0.92
C ALA A 452 5.74 2.84 2.07
N VAL A 453 5.83 2.37 3.33
CA VAL A 453 6.01 3.26 4.50
C VAL A 453 7.19 4.22 4.37
N GLY A 454 8.41 3.71 4.16
CA GLY A 454 9.61 4.56 4.08
C GLY A 454 9.54 5.55 2.92
N SER A 455 9.29 5.03 1.72
CA SER A 455 9.19 5.86 0.51
C SER A 455 8.00 6.82 0.50
N THR A 456 6.96 6.56 1.28
CA THR A 456 5.82 7.48 1.47
C THR A 456 6.16 8.56 2.49
N LEU A 457 6.85 8.22 3.58
CA LEU A 457 7.27 9.21 4.58
C LEU A 457 8.40 10.12 4.08
N ASP A 458 9.21 9.64 3.14
CA ASP A 458 10.20 10.46 2.43
C ASP A 458 9.56 11.41 1.40
N ARG A 459 8.23 11.32 1.16
CA ARG A 459 7.50 12.23 0.28
C ARG A 459 7.16 13.54 1.00
N TRP A 460 6.93 14.54 0.17
CA TRP A 460 6.79 15.92 0.56
C TRP A 460 5.50 16.19 1.35
N THR A 461 5.63 16.92 2.47
CA THR A 461 4.52 17.61 3.14
C THR A 461 4.78 19.11 3.22
N PRO A 462 3.73 19.94 3.00
CA PRO A 462 3.81 21.37 3.21
C PRO A 462 3.76 21.72 4.71
N GLN A 463 4.90 21.99 5.33
CA GLN A 463 4.93 22.76 6.58
C GLN A 463 5.34 24.18 6.25
N ARG A 464 4.66 25.19 6.82
CA ARG A 464 5.04 26.59 6.70
C ARG A 464 5.72 27.03 7.99
N ASP A 465 6.82 27.76 7.89
CA ASP A 465 7.35 28.49 9.06
C ASP A 465 6.60 29.79 9.26
N ASP A 466 6.95 30.48 10.34
CA ASP A 466 6.41 31.80 10.68
C ASP A 466 6.73 32.86 9.62
N GLU A 467 7.71 32.61 8.73
CA GLU A 467 8.07 33.47 7.60
C GLU A 467 7.30 33.12 6.31
N GLY A 468 6.45 32.09 6.36
CA GLY A 468 5.67 31.61 5.21
C GLY A 468 6.48 30.79 4.21
N VAL A 469 7.71 30.42 4.54
CA VAL A 469 8.57 29.54 3.77
C VAL A 469 8.14 28.09 4.03
N TYR A 470 8.04 27.32 2.95
CA TYR A 470 7.72 25.90 3.07
C TYR A 470 8.96 25.12 3.51
N PHE A 471 8.83 24.19 4.46
CA PHE A 471 9.85 23.17 4.76
C PHE A 471 9.21 21.77 4.87
N GLY A 472 9.99 20.74 4.51
CA GLY A 472 9.58 19.33 4.37
C GLY A 472 10.77 18.48 3.93
N SER A 473 10.73 17.16 4.07
CA SER A 473 11.88 16.24 3.93
C SER A 473 12.56 16.22 2.54
N ALA A 474 11.96 16.82 1.50
CA ALA A 474 12.53 16.87 0.14
C ALA A 474 12.66 18.30 -0.47
N LEU A 475 12.65 19.35 0.36
CA LEU A 475 12.17 20.66 -0.10
C LEU A 475 13.13 21.54 -0.94
N ARG A 476 14.45 21.33 -0.95
CA ARG A 476 15.34 22.22 -1.74
C ARG A 476 15.17 22.08 -3.26
N ALA A 477 14.66 20.96 -3.77
CA ALA A 477 14.45 20.75 -5.20
C ALA A 477 13.10 21.29 -5.68
N LEU A 478 12.04 21.13 -4.89
CA LEU A 478 10.65 21.31 -5.35
C LEU A 478 10.25 22.75 -5.65
N THR A 479 10.68 23.76 -4.88
CA THR A 479 10.36 25.16 -5.23
C THR A 479 11.02 25.55 -6.56
N SER A 480 12.25 25.07 -6.80
CA SER A 480 13.01 25.30 -8.04
C SER A 480 12.52 24.47 -9.24
N GLN A 481 11.76 23.40 -8.98
CA GLN A 481 11.27 22.42 -9.96
C GLN A 481 9.74 22.37 -10.06
N SER A 482 9.02 23.21 -9.32
CA SER A 482 7.55 23.19 -9.23
C SER A 482 6.89 23.37 -10.59
N ASP A 483 7.43 24.27 -11.41
CA ASP A 483 7.01 24.48 -12.79
C ASP A 483 7.28 23.26 -13.68
N HIS A 484 8.44 22.60 -13.52
CA HIS A 484 8.77 21.38 -14.26
C HIS A 484 7.80 20.25 -13.90
N GLN A 485 7.61 20.00 -12.61
CA GLN A 485 6.68 18.98 -12.10
C GLN A 485 5.23 19.24 -12.54
N ARG A 486 4.81 20.51 -12.61
CA ARG A 486 3.50 20.89 -13.13
C ARG A 486 3.33 20.48 -14.60
N GLY A 487 4.36 20.71 -15.43
CA GLY A 487 4.34 20.31 -16.84
C GLY A 487 4.24 18.79 -17.03
N ILE A 488 5.00 18.01 -16.24
CA ILE A 488 4.91 16.54 -16.25
C ILE A 488 3.50 16.09 -15.84
N THR A 489 2.97 16.66 -14.76
CA THR A 489 1.64 16.31 -14.22
C THR A 489 0.51 16.69 -15.18
N GLU A 490 0.63 17.83 -15.86
CA GLU A 490 -0.31 18.27 -16.89
C GLU A 490 -0.34 17.33 -18.09
N PHE A 491 0.83 16.92 -18.60
CA PHE A 491 0.92 15.90 -19.63
C PHE A 491 0.26 14.58 -19.19
N ALA A 492 0.63 14.08 -18.01
CA ALA A 492 0.13 12.82 -17.47
C ALA A 492 -1.40 12.85 -17.28
N ALA A 493 -1.93 13.93 -16.71
CA ALA A 493 -3.36 14.13 -16.53
C ALA A 493 -4.12 14.15 -17.86
N ARG A 494 -3.56 14.84 -18.86
CA ARG A 494 -4.17 14.96 -20.17
C ARG A 494 -4.16 13.65 -20.94
N LEU A 495 -3.01 12.95 -20.97
CA LEU A 495 -2.91 11.62 -21.57
C LEU A 495 -3.94 10.66 -20.96
N SER A 496 -4.03 10.62 -19.63
CA SER A 496 -4.99 9.75 -18.94
C SER A 496 -6.45 10.10 -19.23
N ALA A 497 -6.76 11.38 -19.45
CA ALA A 497 -8.11 11.81 -19.81
C ALA A 497 -8.45 11.44 -21.26
N GLU A 498 -7.54 11.75 -22.20
CA GLU A 498 -7.75 11.46 -23.63
C GLU A 498 -7.88 9.96 -23.89
N VAL A 499 -7.09 9.12 -23.23
CA VAL A 499 -7.21 7.66 -23.34
C VAL A 499 -8.56 7.16 -22.79
N ALA A 500 -9.05 7.74 -21.70
CA ALA A 500 -10.35 7.36 -21.15
C ALA A 500 -11.52 7.66 -22.12
N ASP A 501 -11.36 8.68 -22.97
CA ASP A 501 -12.34 9.09 -23.98
C ASP A 501 -12.12 8.42 -25.36
N ALA A 502 -11.05 7.65 -25.55
CA ALA A 502 -10.66 7.05 -26.82
C ALA A 502 -10.67 5.50 -26.76
N PRO A 503 -11.73 4.83 -27.25
CA PRO A 503 -11.92 3.37 -27.08
C PRO A 503 -10.84 2.49 -27.70
N ASP A 504 -10.14 2.99 -28.73
CA ASP A 504 -9.06 2.27 -29.40
C ASP A 504 -7.75 2.30 -28.60
N TYR A 505 -7.70 3.09 -27.52
CA TYR A 505 -6.52 3.27 -26.69
C TYR A 505 -6.69 2.63 -25.32
N GLU A 506 -5.58 2.09 -24.81
CA GLU A 506 -5.47 1.69 -23.42
C GLU A 506 -4.17 2.25 -22.83
N LEU A 507 -4.22 2.66 -21.56
CA LEU A 507 -3.08 3.22 -20.85
C LEU A 507 -2.81 2.38 -19.61
N LEU A 508 -1.58 1.89 -19.50
CA LEU A 508 -1.10 1.19 -18.32
C LEU A 508 0.15 1.87 -17.77
N ASP A 509 0.38 1.65 -16.47
CA ASP A 509 1.65 1.93 -15.82
C ASP A 509 2.15 3.39 -15.93
N LEU A 510 1.24 4.36 -15.98
CA LEU A 510 1.59 5.79 -15.97
C LEU A 510 2.28 6.18 -14.65
N CYS A 511 3.61 6.15 -14.67
CA CYS A 511 4.49 6.28 -13.52
C CYS A 511 5.26 7.60 -13.54
N PRO A 512 5.42 8.27 -12.39
CA PRO A 512 6.30 9.44 -12.23
C PRO A 512 7.79 9.04 -12.16
N THR A 513 8.68 10.03 -12.29
CA THR A 513 10.15 9.87 -12.31
C THR A 513 10.71 8.91 -11.27
N GLN A 514 10.26 9.04 -10.02
CA GLN A 514 10.72 8.22 -8.89
C GLN A 514 10.39 6.73 -9.03
N ARG A 515 9.36 6.38 -9.80
CA ARG A 515 8.97 5.00 -10.12
C ARG A 515 9.57 4.56 -11.47
N SER A 516 9.84 5.50 -12.37
CA SER A 516 10.30 5.22 -13.73
C SER A 516 11.82 5.05 -13.90
N GLN A 517 12.59 5.03 -12.81
CA GLN A 517 14.06 4.87 -12.88
C GLN A 517 14.48 3.52 -13.46
N ILE A 518 15.48 3.53 -14.35
CA ILE A 518 16.00 2.33 -15.01
C ILE A 518 17.49 2.20 -14.74
N ALA A 519 17.88 1.19 -13.95
CA ALA A 519 19.28 0.85 -13.74
C ALA A 519 19.75 -0.13 -14.82
N TYR A 520 20.91 0.15 -15.43
CA TYR A 520 21.47 -0.68 -16.49
C TYR A 520 23.01 -0.69 -16.43
N HIS A 521 23.62 -1.70 -17.06
CA HIS A 521 25.07 -1.77 -17.22
C HIS A 521 25.44 -1.42 -18.65
N ALA A 522 26.37 -0.48 -18.81
CA ALA A 522 26.97 -0.19 -20.11
C ALA A 522 27.89 -1.35 -20.56
N PRO A 523 28.33 -1.38 -21.83
CA PRO A 523 29.20 -2.45 -22.36
C PRO A 523 30.52 -2.62 -21.59
N ASN A 524 30.99 -1.60 -20.87
CA ASN A 524 32.17 -1.64 -20.02
C ASN A 524 31.87 -2.09 -18.56
N HIS A 525 30.69 -2.68 -18.31
CA HIS A 525 30.18 -3.10 -17.00
C HIS A 525 29.92 -1.99 -15.98
N GLN A 526 30.15 -0.72 -16.33
CA GLN A 526 29.81 0.40 -15.44
C GLN A 526 28.29 0.53 -15.29
N GLN A 527 27.84 0.67 -14.05
CA GLN A 527 26.43 0.83 -13.72
C GLN A 527 25.99 2.28 -13.93
N PHE A 528 24.85 2.46 -14.61
CA PHE A 528 24.21 3.74 -14.84
C PHE A 528 22.73 3.68 -14.45
N VAL A 529 22.14 4.86 -14.27
CA VAL A 529 20.71 5.02 -14.01
C VAL A 529 20.14 6.05 -14.98
N LEU A 530 19.04 5.69 -15.63
CA LEU A 530 18.22 6.57 -16.44
C LEU A 530 17.03 7.06 -15.60
N HIS A 531 16.72 8.36 -15.68
CA HIS A 531 15.70 9.02 -14.87
C HIS A 531 14.68 9.73 -15.77
N PRO A 532 13.83 8.98 -16.51
CA PRO A 532 12.77 9.58 -17.31
C PRO A 532 11.79 10.34 -16.40
N ASP A 533 11.29 11.49 -16.84
CA ASP A 533 10.33 12.30 -16.07
C ASP A 533 9.03 11.53 -15.80
N ALA A 534 8.59 10.73 -16.76
CA ALA A 534 7.53 9.73 -16.58
C ALA A 534 7.75 8.53 -17.50
N SER A 535 7.10 7.40 -17.21
CA SER A 535 7.00 6.29 -18.15
C SER A 535 5.62 5.68 -18.13
N PHE A 536 5.22 5.07 -19.25
CA PHE A 536 3.90 4.45 -19.39
C PHE A 536 3.90 3.44 -20.55
N GLN A 537 2.85 2.62 -20.61
CA GLN A 537 2.51 1.80 -21.77
C GLN A 537 1.25 2.34 -22.41
N LEU A 538 1.27 2.50 -23.72
CA LEU A 538 0.12 2.91 -24.50
C LEU A 538 -0.20 1.81 -25.51
N SER A 539 -1.45 1.36 -25.51
CA SER A 539 -1.99 0.50 -26.56
C SER A 539 -2.73 1.34 -27.59
N TYR A 540 -2.64 0.94 -28.86
CA TYR A 540 -3.59 1.33 -29.89
C TYR A 540 -4.05 0.08 -30.63
N GLN A 541 -5.36 -0.20 -30.60
CA GLN A 541 -5.96 -1.39 -31.21
C GLN A 541 -5.30 -2.72 -30.79
N GLY A 542 -4.82 -2.79 -29.55
CA GLY A 542 -4.18 -3.98 -28.96
C GLY A 542 -2.66 -4.05 -29.12
N ASP A 543 -2.05 -3.17 -29.93
CA ASP A 543 -0.59 -3.09 -30.07
C ASP A 543 0.01 -2.22 -28.95
N TRP A 544 0.85 -2.84 -28.10
CA TRP A 544 1.42 -2.19 -26.91
C TRP A 544 2.80 -1.57 -27.13
N ASP A 545 2.92 -0.31 -26.71
CA ASP A 545 4.12 0.49 -26.87
C ASP A 545 4.58 1.10 -25.54
N TRP A 546 5.85 0.87 -25.20
CA TRP A 546 6.49 1.57 -24.09
C TRP A 546 6.86 3.00 -24.47
N CYS A 547 6.58 3.94 -23.57
CA CYS A 547 6.96 5.35 -23.71
C CYS A 547 7.76 5.84 -22.50
N LEU A 548 8.81 6.62 -22.76
CA LEU A 548 9.62 7.34 -21.77
C LEU A 548 9.47 8.84 -22.03
N LEU A 549 8.95 9.61 -21.09
CA LEU A 549 8.72 11.04 -21.23
C LEU A 549 9.89 11.84 -20.64
N GLU A 550 10.26 12.90 -21.37
CA GLU A 550 11.18 13.95 -20.94
C GLU A 550 10.48 15.30 -21.19
N VAL A 551 10.21 16.06 -20.14
CA VAL A 551 9.61 17.39 -20.23
C VAL A 551 10.74 18.43 -20.14
N GLU A 552 10.74 19.43 -20.99
CA GLU A 552 11.80 20.42 -21.06
C GLU A 552 11.23 21.83 -21.09
N ARG A 553 11.19 22.45 -19.89
CA ARG A 553 10.71 23.83 -19.74
C ARG A 553 11.79 24.89 -19.93
N ARG A 554 13.02 24.66 -19.44
CA ARG A 554 14.11 25.64 -19.61
C ARG A 554 14.78 25.38 -20.95
N ALA A 555 14.61 26.29 -21.91
CA ALA A 555 15.26 26.27 -23.22
C ALA A 555 16.66 25.66 -23.11
N VAL A 556 16.82 24.43 -23.60
CA VAL A 556 18.10 23.75 -23.52
C VAL A 556 19.01 24.53 -24.45
N THR A 557 19.99 25.25 -23.88
CA THR A 557 21.08 25.80 -24.69
C THR A 557 21.62 24.64 -25.52
N PRO A 558 21.85 24.80 -26.84
CA PRO A 558 22.26 23.70 -27.73
C PRO A 558 23.41 22.84 -27.18
N LYS A 559 24.29 23.42 -26.35
CA LYS A 559 25.40 22.75 -25.66
C LYS A 559 24.98 21.67 -24.65
N ARG A 560 23.81 21.78 -24.02
CA ARG A 560 23.33 20.84 -22.97
C ARG A 560 22.47 19.69 -23.51
N VAL A 561 21.94 19.83 -24.73
CA VAL A 561 21.16 18.78 -25.40
C VAL A 561 21.98 17.49 -25.52
N PRO A 562 23.22 17.49 -26.05
CA PRO A 562 24.02 16.27 -26.16
C PRO A 562 24.30 15.59 -24.81
N GLU A 563 24.48 16.34 -23.73
CA GLU A 563 24.78 15.80 -22.40
C GLU A 563 23.62 15.01 -21.82
N ARG A 564 22.39 15.53 -21.94
CA ARG A 564 21.19 14.80 -21.52
C ARG A 564 20.94 13.57 -22.38
N LEU A 565 21.11 13.70 -23.69
CA LEU A 565 20.89 12.60 -24.64
C LEU A 565 21.93 11.48 -24.53
N ARG A 566 23.09 11.69 -23.88
CA ARG A 566 24.08 10.64 -23.61
C ARG A 566 23.52 9.49 -22.76
N GLY A 567 22.58 9.76 -21.85
CA GLY A 567 21.93 8.72 -21.04
C GLY A 567 21.19 7.73 -21.94
N TYR A 568 20.23 8.24 -22.70
CA TYR A 568 19.46 7.48 -23.69
C TYR A 568 20.34 6.80 -24.73
N ARG A 569 21.28 7.52 -25.34
CA ARG A 569 22.21 6.94 -26.31
C ARG A 569 22.93 5.70 -25.75
N ARG A 570 23.42 5.77 -24.51
CA ARG A 570 24.07 4.61 -23.86
C ARG A 570 23.08 3.50 -23.58
N TYR A 571 21.88 3.82 -23.12
CA TYR A 571 20.84 2.84 -22.81
C TYR A 571 20.43 2.02 -24.04
N PHE A 572 20.09 2.68 -25.16
CA PHE A 572 19.70 2.02 -26.43
C PHE A 572 20.85 1.27 -27.13
N GLN A 573 22.11 1.52 -26.74
CA GLN A 573 23.23 0.72 -27.22
C GLN A 573 23.33 -0.66 -26.52
N THR A 574 22.64 -0.85 -25.39
CA THR A 574 22.64 -2.10 -24.63
C THR A 574 21.41 -2.95 -24.95
N ASP A 575 21.46 -4.24 -24.63
CA ASP A 575 20.29 -5.14 -24.77
C ASP A 575 19.19 -4.83 -23.72
N TYR A 576 19.48 -4.01 -22.70
CA TYR A 576 18.49 -3.62 -21.68
C TYR A 576 17.31 -2.87 -22.29
N ALA A 577 17.53 -1.98 -23.27
CA ALA A 577 16.45 -1.22 -23.90
C ALA A 577 15.38 -2.12 -24.54
N TRP A 578 15.76 -3.30 -25.03
CA TRP A 578 14.83 -4.28 -25.59
C TRP A 578 14.26 -5.21 -24.49
N ARG A 579 15.13 -5.75 -23.62
CA ARG A 579 14.75 -6.72 -22.58
C ARG A 579 13.83 -6.12 -21.51
N ASP A 580 14.09 -4.88 -21.11
CA ASP A 580 13.35 -4.18 -20.06
C ASP A 580 11.88 -3.93 -20.43
N HIS A 581 11.60 -3.96 -21.74
CA HIS A 581 10.36 -3.50 -22.35
C HIS A 581 9.66 -4.60 -23.16
N GLY A 582 9.90 -5.87 -22.82
CA GLY A 582 9.14 -7.01 -23.37
C GLY A 582 9.50 -7.35 -24.80
N GLY A 583 10.74 -7.06 -25.18
CA GLY A 583 11.20 -7.30 -26.52
C GLY A 583 10.78 -6.23 -27.53
N VAL A 584 10.40 -5.04 -27.05
CA VAL A 584 10.24 -3.88 -27.92
C VAL A 584 10.90 -2.66 -27.31
N GLU A 585 11.70 -1.96 -28.10
CA GLU A 585 12.39 -0.75 -27.64
C GLU A 585 11.37 0.36 -27.30
N PRO A 586 11.54 1.07 -26.17
CA PRO A 586 10.63 2.12 -25.75
C PRO A 586 10.80 3.39 -26.60
N LEU A 587 9.70 4.06 -26.94
CA LEU A 587 9.69 5.35 -27.61
C LEU A 587 10.00 6.47 -26.60
N VAL A 588 10.98 7.33 -26.89
CA VAL A 588 11.26 8.51 -26.06
C VAL A 588 10.47 9.72 -26.56
N LEU A 589 9.71 10.34 -25.67
CA LEU A 589 8.85 11.49 -25.92
C LEU A 589 9.49 12.74 -25.31
N PHE A 590 9.92 13.68 -26.14
CA PHE A 590 10.43 14.97 -25.68
C PHE A 590 9.35 16.05 -25.79
N LEU A 591 8.94 16.63 -24.66
CA LEU A 591 7.95 17.69 -24.62
C LEU A 591 8.59 19.02 -24.24
N PHE A 592 8.58 19.98 -25.16
CA PHE A 592 9.15 21.31 -24.93
C PHE A 592 8.10 22.34 -24.54
N GLU A 593 8.49 23.36 -23.78
CA GLU A 593 7.58 24.48 -23.49
C GLU A 593 7.22 25.28 -24.75
N THR A 594 8.17 25.46 -25.68
CA THR A 594 7.97 26.29 -26.87
C THR A 594 8.31 25.57 -28.17
N ALA A 595 7.70 26.01 -29.27
CA ALA A 595 7.99 25.51 -30.61
C ALA A 595 9.40 25.87 -31.11
N GLU A 596 10.06 26.88 -30.54
CA GLU A 596 11.44 27.25 -30.86
C GLU A 596 12.45 26.28 -30.21
N ALA A 597 12.21 25.91 -28.94
CA ALA A 597 13.02 24.93 -28.23
C ALA A 597 12.93 23.55 -28.88
N GLU A 598 11.73 23.13 -29.26
CA GLU A 598 11.51 21.89 -30.02
C GLU A 598 12.30 21.88 -31.35
N ARG A 599 12.23 22.97 -32.13
CA ARG A 599 12.98 23.09 -33.40
C ARG A 599 14.48 22.97 -33.18
N THR A 600 15.01 23.74 -32.23
CA THR A 600 16.43 23.70 -31.85
C THR A 600 16.87 22.31 -31.44
N PHE A 601 16.03 21.58 -30.69
CA PHE A 601 16.31 20.20 -30.30
C PHE A 601 16.38 19.27 -31.51
N ILE A 602 15.38 19.32 -32.41
CA ILE A 602 15.33 18.47 -33.61
C ILE A 602 16.61 18.63 -34.45
N ASP A 603 17.08 19.88 -34.63
CA ASP A 603 18.30 20.17 -35.39
C ASP A 603 19.57 19.54 -34.78
N HIS A 604 19.59 19.37 -33.45
CA HIS A 604 20.74 18.83 -32.71
C HIS A 604 20.58 17.35 -32.32
N ALA A 605 19.38 16.78 -32.41
CA ALA A 605 19.08 15.42 -31.98
C ALA A 605 19.61 14.34 -32.94
N ALA A 606 20.37 14.72 -33.98
CA ALA A 606 21.10 13.80 -34.86
C ALA A 606 22.07 12.86 -34.10
N VAL A 607 22.44 13.18 -32.86
CA VAL A 607 23.23 12.30 -31.98
C VAL A 607 22.46 11.08 -31.44
N LEU A 608 21.13 11.06 -31.57
CA LEU A 608 20.24 9.98 -31.15
C LEU A 608 19.77 9.07 -32.29
N ARG A 609 20.50 8.99 -33.42
CA ARG A 609 20.13 8.15 -34.59
C ARG A 609 19.76 6.68 -34.29
N HIS A 610 20.10 6.16 -33.11
CA HIS A 610 19.81 4.79 -32.69
C HIS A 610 18.70 4.67 -31.63
N ALA A 611 18.12 5.77 -31.17
CA ALA A 611 17.02 5.76 -30.21
C ALA A 611 15.71 6.13 -30.95
N PRO A 612 14.62 5.36 -30.79
CA PRO A 612 13.30 5.79 -31.25
C PRO A 612 12.85 6.96 -30.39
N PHE A 613 12.75 8.15 -30.97
CA PHE A 613 12.23 9.32 -30.26
C PHE A 613 11.32 10.17 -31.15
N VAL A 614 10.47 10.94 -30.49
CA VAL A 614 9.66 12.02 -31.08
C VAL A 614 9.68 13.23 -30.17
N SER A 615 9.35 14.39 -30.74
CA SER A 615 9.25 15.63 -29.98
C SER A 615 7.89 16.30 -30.17
N SER A 616 7.47 17.05 -29.18
CA SER A 616 6.34 17.97 -29.27
C SER A 616 6.58 19.23 -28.45
N ASN A 617 5.62 20.15 -28.46
CA ASN A 617 5.62 21.32 -27.58
C ASN A 617 4.25 21.56 -26.93
N LEU A 618 4.25 22.29 -25.82
CA LEU A 618 3.02 22.57 -25.05
C LEU A 618 1.92 23.24 -25.89
N PRO A 619 2.17 24.26 -26.74
CA PRO A 619 1.16 24.80 -27.63
C PRO A 619 0.48 23.75 -28.53
N ALA A 620 1.28 22.88 -29.19
CA ALA A 620 0.75 21.84 -30.07
C ALA A 620 -0.06 20.79 -29.30
N LEU A 621 0.40 20.40 -28.10
CA LEU A 621 -0.39 19.54 -27.22
C LEU A 621 -1.69 20.25 -26.84
N THR A 622 -1.64 21.53 -26.48
CA THR A 622 -2.82 22.34 -26.09
C THR A 622 -3.90 22.28 -27.16
N GLU A 623 -3.52 22.50 -28.41
CA GLU A 623 -4.41 22.53 -29.57
C GLU A 623 -4.91 21.14 -30.00
N GLU A 624 -4.00 20.19 -30.21
CA GLU A 624 -4.30 18.92 -30.88
C GLU A 624 -4.47 17.72 -29.94
N GLY A 625 -4.10 17.88 -28.67
CA GLY A 625 -4.07 16.79 -27.69
C GLY A 625 -2.80 15.95 -27.71
N VAL A 626 -2.67 15.05 -26.75
CA VAL A 626 -1.54 14.12 -26.61
C VAL A 626 -1.66 12.97 -27.60
N LEU A 627 -2.86 12.43 -27.84
CA LEU A 627 -3.07 11.33 -28.78
C LEU A 627 -3.18 11.80 -30.24
N GLY A 628 -3.58 13.06 -30.43
CA GLY A 628 -3.76 13.69 -31.74
C GLY A 628 -2.46 14.04 -32.47
N PRO A 629 -2.54 14.75 -33.61
CA PRO A 629 -1.40 15.08 -34.46
C PRO A 629 -0.51 16.17 -33.84
N SER A 630 0.10 15.87 -32.69
CA SER A 630 0.97 16.77 -31.95
C SER A 630 2.44 16.36 -32.02
N TRP A 631 2.79 15.18 -32.53
CA TRP A 631 4.16 14.64 -32.44
C TRP A 631 4.94 14.80 -33.74
N ARG A 632 6.19 15.26 -33.63
CA ARG A 632 7.14 15.33 -34.75
C ARG A 632 8.17 14.22 -34.66
N LEU A 633 8.43 13.60 -35.80
CA LEU A 633 9.54 12.67 -35.99
C LEU A 633 10.84 13.46 -36.25
N PRO A 634 12.00 12.91 -35.86
CA PRO A 634 13.28 13.50 -36.23
C PRO A 634 13.55 13.39 -37.73
N HIS A 635 14.47 14.19 -38.25
CA HIS A 635 14.92 14.06 -39.64
C HIS A 635 15.42 12.63 -39.94
N PRO A 636 15.12 12.07 -41.14
CA PRO A 636 14.62 12.74 -42.35
C PRO A 636 13.10 12.70 -42.57
N HIS A 637 12.30 12.40 -41.55
CA HIS A 637 10.85 12.24 -41.67
C HIS A 637 10.10 13.55 -41.99
N PRO A 638 8.83 13.48 -42.50
CA PRO A 638 8.04 14.67 -42.80
C PRO A 638 7.96 15.65 -41.63
N VAL A 639 7.93 16.96 -41.95
CA VAL A 639 7.88 18.07 -40.97
C VAL A 639 6.52 18.11 -40.24
N ASP A 640 5.50 17.49 -40.81
CA ASP A 640 4.14 17.48 -40.29
C ASP A 640 4.04 16.67 -39.00
N ARG A 641 3.20 17.16 -38.09
CA ARG A 641 2.90 16.46 -36.85
C ARG A 641 1.99 15.28 -37.14
N VAL A 642 2.23 14.16 -36.46
CA VAL A 642 1.47 12.92 -36.61
C VAL A 642 0.88 12.48 -35.28
N PRO A 643 -0.23 11.73 -35.30
CA PRO A 643 -0.76 11.09 -34.10
C PRO A 643 0.24 10.14 -33.47
N LEU A 644 0.19 9.98 -32.15
CA LEU A 644 1.17 9.17 -31.42
C LEU A 644 1.19 7.70 -31.90
N HIS A 645 0.04 7.14 -32.28
CA HIS A 645 -0.05 5.76 -32.81
C HIS A 645 0.62 5.60 -34.18
N VAL A 646 0.68 6.67 -34.99
CA VAL A 646 1.29 6.64 -36.34
C VAL A 646 2.81 6.64 -36.26
N VAL A 647 3.37 7.25 -35.21
CA VAL A 647 4.83 7.38 -34.99
C VAL A 647 5.53 6.03 -35.13
N ARG A 648 5.03 4.99 -34.47
CA ARG A 648 5.70 3.69 -34.44
C ARG A 648 5.61 2.97 -35.77
N THR A 649 4.48 3.10 -36.47
CA THR A 649 4.32 2.59 -37.84
C THR A 649 5.36 3.22 -38.76
N LEU A 650 5.57 4.54 -38.68
CA LEU A 650 6.56 5.23 -39.50
C LEU A 650 8.01 4.88 -39.14
N GLN A 651 8.32 4.67 -37.84
CA GLN A 651 9.66 4.26 -37.41
C GLN A 651 10.03 2.83 -37.82
N ARG A 652 9.07 1.89 -37.87
CA ARG A 652 9.30 0.50 -38.34
C ARG A 652 9.69 0.40 -39.82
N HIS A 653 9.34 1.40 -40.64
CA HIS A 653 9.62 1.43 -42.08
C HIS A 653 10.96 2.10 -42.42
N VAL A 654 11.72 2.57 -41.42
CA VAL A 654 13.09 3.03 -41.62
C VAL A 654 13.99 1.80 -41.60
N PRO A 655 14.76 1.53 -42.67
CA PRO A 655 15.79 0.50 -42.62
C PRO A 655 16.83 0.94 -41.59
N THR A 656 16.70 0.44 -40.37
CA THR A 656 17.82 0.44 -39.43
C THR A 656 18.88 -0.43 -40.07
N SER A 657 20.01 0.18 -40.43
CA SER A 657 21.17 -0.52 -40.97
C SER A 657 21.37 -1.83 -40.19
N PRO A 658 21.53 -2.98 -40.86
CA PRO A 658 21.35 -4.29 -40.25
C PRO A 658 22.25 -4.42 -39.03
N SER A 659 21.66 -4.26 -37.85
CA SER A 659 22.35 -4.61 -36.64
C SER A 659 22.58 -6.11 -36.73
N THR A 660 23.83 -6.48 -36.56
CA THR A 660 24.40 -7.83 -36.56
C THR A 660 23.82 -8.71 -35.42
N ARG A 661 22.64 -8.37 -34.87
CA ARG A 661 22.07 -8.93 -33.63
C ARG A 661 21.13 -10.10 -33.87
N ALA A 662 20.45 -10.19 -35.02
CA ALA A 662 19.62 -11.36 -35.34
C ALA A 662 20.43 -12.65 -35.60
N GLN A 663 21.76 -12.54 -35.83
CA GLN A 663 22.64 -13.68 -36.10
C GLN A 663 23.37 -14.24 -34.86
N ARG A 664 23.13 -13.70 -33.66
CA ARG A 664 23.73 -14.24 -32.41
C ARG A 664 22.80 -15.17 -31.62
N PHE A 665 21.61 -15.46 -32.14
CA PHE A 665 20.63 -16.35 -31.53
C PHE A 665 20.17 -17.49 -32.44
N LEU A 666 21.03 -17.90 -33.38
CA LEU A 666 20.99 -19.24 -33.98
C LEU A 666 22.19 -20.04 -33.49
#